data_AF-A0A5D0UI24-F1
#
_entry.id   AF-A0A5D0UI24-F1
#
_cell.length_a   1.000
_cell.length_b   1.000
_cell.length_c   1.000
_cell.angle_alpha   90.00
_cell.angle_beta   90.00
_cell.angle_gamma   90.00
#
_symmetry.space_group_name_H-M   'P 1'
#
loop_
_entity.id
_entity.type
_entity.pdbx_description
1 polymer ?
#
loop_
_entity_poly.entity_id
_entity_poly.type
_entity_poly.pdbx_seq_one_letter_code
_entity_poly.pdbx_strand_id
1 'polypeptide(L)'
;MSPRVVRLDLKGCDPGEAASRVTELLNTPQDLGLLLVEDSAAEVVGHRAAFEALDASRQVTQLLCLVVGRQPAPGAAAGDGGLRLPGNIRQRTLWVIEETGVDWRLSPGARARRRDGRDGDGLGRLSDLLRLPAVFERTHRLLADVPFGAAVPGLHVAGAAATGQEDFLRALRTAIRRLLDPAAPAPAAHDDDRAAGRVPVRLVPGGPLQRAFDDAGRALDEAQEAAVELAGAGALVRRLPADVPVRVAGDRLAELRDRLGSLFQAVPGDGRITDDRRAAIAAHGVQPPPVERLEAEPFRRTLRGWLREGLGRGTSLVRLDQELRAWAAGLEGGDAPARRLAEICPDALPRRLRDPLPMPPPQPWLPPVGACCAALAGLSPFGVGGGLVMALLWAALVALTVIRAPGGRLEDHSSRQAVNALAALGGGIGGGLGGDALALPAGAWAGAVFAAVAGGLAVIVQSWRSRALRWADDAGLDVAERAVQDMQHLLGRTVTGWARLNRRLDEVDELSLLRQGLGGVRAELEERSRQLEKEDLPGPSRSLAPYGEGVHSLLVALAVEALGPVRHDVPDGEAGRLARKEAALYIDEWESKVEQGLPVDELKFAADAPPVAPPAREDLVFLAEQVAYDPAGEMWQLCAPADLGLLDPAPQTHAVRFGPLPVGDGAGFPPGTVLVPSSAHCGVLRLVPLHARVVEWTWTEDEQNGGAA
;
A
#
# COMPACT_ATOMS: atom_id res chain seq x y z
N MET A 1 -32.82 6.04 21.98
CA MET A 1 -31.77 5.61 22.91
C MET A 1 -32.10 4.19 23.32
N SER A 2 -31.15 3.26 23.19
CA SER A 2 -31.36 1.87 23.61
C SER A 2 -31.39 1.80 25.14
N PRO A 3 -32.31 1.04 25.76
CA PRO A 3 -32.44 0.99 27.21
C PRO A 3 -31.15 0.43 27.83
N ARG A 4 -30.61 1.09 28.86
CA ARG A 4 -29.40 0.69 29.59
C ARG A 4 -29.79 0.22 30.99
N VAL A 5 -29.17 -0.88 31.45
CA VAL A 5 -29.27 -1.30 32.86
C VAL A 5 -28.17 -0.61 33.66
N VAL A 6 -28.57 0.23 34.61
CA VAL A 6 -27.66 0.88 35.57
C VAL A 6 -27.53 -0.03 36.79
N ARG A 7 -26.31 -0.20 37.31
CA ARG A 7 -26.02 -1.00 38.50
C ARG A 7 -25.79 -0.08 39.69
N LEU A 8 -26.44 -0.37 40.82
CA LEU A 8 -26.21 0.27 42.11
C LEU A 8 -25.82 -0.80 43.13
N ASP A 9 -24.70 -0.61 43.82
CA ASP A 9 -24.21 -1.54 44.84
C ASP A 9 -24.39 -0.92 46.24
N LEU A 10 -25.22 -1.57 47.07
CA LEU A 10 -25.55 -1.20 48.44
C LEU A 10 -25.01 -2.21 49.47
N LYS A 11 -24.26 -3.23 49.03
CA LYS A 11 -23.75 -4.26 49.94
C LYS A 11 -22.78 -3.65 50.96
N GLY A 12 -22.98 -3.95 52.25
CA GLY A 12 -22.12 -3.50 53.34
C GLY A 12 -22.31 -2.02 53.72
N CYS A 13 -23.29 -1.33 53.12
CA CYS A 13 -23.63 0.03 53.49
C CYS A 13 -24.46 0.06 54.78
N ASP A 14 -24.35 1.14 55.53
CA ASP A 14 -25.34 1.45 56.56
C ASP A 14 -26.58 2.15 55.95
N PRO A 15 -27.72 2.22 56.67
CA PRO A 15 -28.94 2.84 56.16
C PRO A 15 -28.79 4.29 55.68
N GLY A 16 -27.91 5.08 56.30
CA GLY A 16 -27.67 6.46 55.91
C GLY A 16 -26.81 6.57 54.65
N GLU A 17 -25.81 5.70 54.52
CA GLU A 17 -24.96 5.61 53.33
C GLU A 17 -25.77 5.14 52.12
N ALA A 18 -26.62 4.12 52.27
CA ALA A 18 -27.47 3.61 51.20
C ALA A 18 -28.41 4.70 50.65
N ALA A 19 -29.06 5.47 51.54
CA ALA A 19 -29.91 6.59 51.14
C ALA A 19 -29.13 7.72 50.44
N SER A 20 -27.89 7.97 50.89
CA SER A 20 -27.01 8.97 50.28
C SER A 20 -26.58 8.56 48.86
N ARG A 21 -26.19 7.29 48.65
CA ARG A 21 -25.82 6.75 47.33
C ARG A 21 -26.99 6.78 46.34
N VAL A 22 -28.20 6.45 46.80
CA VAL A 22 -29.41 6.60 45.98
C VAL A 22 -29.63 8.05 45.59
N THR A 23 -29.48 8.98 46.54
CA THR A 23 -29.65 10.42 46.26
C THR A 23 -28.64 10.92 45.24
N GLU A 24 -27.38 10.49 45.34
CA GLU A 24 -26.33 10.83 44.36
C GLU A 24 -26.64 10.27 42.97
N LEU A 25 -27.09 9.01 42.90
CA LEU A 25 -27.49 8.38 41.63
C LEU A 25 -28.62 9.15 40.95
N LEU A 26 -29.66 9.53 41.70
CA LEU A 26 -30.83 10.27 41.20
C LEU A 26 -30.49 11.69 40.72
N ASN A 27 -29.34 12.24 41.12
CA ASN A 27 -28.85 13.55 40.67
C ASN A 27 -27.92 13.45 39.44
N THR A 28 -27.59 12.25 38.99
CA THR A 28 -26.70 12.03 37.85
C THR A 28 -27.50 12.09 36.54
N PRO A 29 -26.98 12.70 35.45
CA PRO A 29 -27.69 12.82 34.17
C PRO A 29 -27.71 11.51 33.35
N GLN A 30 -27.91 10.37 34.00
CA GLN A 30 -28.00 9.05 33.37
C GLN A 30 -29.46 8.62 33.17
N ASP A 31 -29.72 7.81 32.15
CA ASP A 31 -31.02 7.15 31.98
C ASP A 31 -31.14 5.99 33.00
N LEU A 32 -31.95 6.20 34.04
CA LEU A 32 -32.19 5.25 35.13
C LEU A 32 -33.40 4.33 34.86
N GLY A 33 -33.87 4.25 33.61
CA GLY A 33 -35.07 3.49 33.24
C GLY A 33 -35.05 2.02 33.72
N LEU A 34 -33.90 1.33 33.61
CA LEU A 34 -33.69 -0.02 34.13
C LEU A 34 -32.59 0.01 35.22
N LEU A 35 -32.93 -0.38 36.45
CA LEU A 35 -32.01 -0.33 37.60
C LEU A 35 -31.84 -1.72 38.24
N LEU A 36 -30.60 -2.19 38.33
CA LEU A 36 -30.20 -3.38 39.07
C LEU A 36 -29.54 -2.96 40.38
N VAL A 37 -30.15 -3.30 41.51
CA VAL A 37 -29.61 -3.02 42.85
C VAL A 37 -29.05 -4.30 43.46
N GLU A 38 -27.78 -4.29 43.86
CA GLU A 38 -27.17 -5.36 44.66
C GLU A 38 -27.16 -4.96 46.13
N ASP A 39 -27.70 -5.81 47.01
CA ASP A 39 -27.83 -5.51 48.45
C ASP A 39 -27.58 -6.77 49.29
N SER A 40 -27.26 -6.62 50.58
CA SER A 40 -27.04 -7.72 51.51
C SER A 40 -28.36 -8.17 52.15
N ALA A 41 -28.60 -9.48 52.26
CA ALA A 41 -29.78 -10.03 52.94
C ALA A 41 -29.88 -9.60 54.42
N ALA A 42 -28.76 -9.31 55.06
CA ALA A 42 -28.71 -8.82 56.44
C ALA A 42 -29.14 -7.35 56.57
N GLU A 43 -28.96 -6.54 55.53
CA GLU A 43 -29.05 -5.07 55.58
C GLU A 43 -30.26 -4.53 54.80
N VAL A 44 -30.81 -5.31 53.85
CA VAL A 44 -31.88 -4.90 52.93
C VAL A 44 -33.12 -4.30 53.62
N VAL A 45 -33.46 -4.78 54.83
CA VAL A 45 -34.57 -4.20 55.62
C VAL A 45 -34.24 -2.80 56.13
N GLY A 46 -32.99 -2.56 56.52
CA GLY A 46 -32.49 -1.25 56.94
C GLY A 46 -32.42 -0.25 55.79
N HIS A 47 -32.26 -0.72 54.55
CA HIS A 47 -32.19 0.10 53.34
C HIS A 47 -33.55 0.54 52.78
N ARG A 48 -34.65 0.29 53.50
CA ARG A 48 -36.01 0.64 53.08
C ARG A 48 -36.17 2.07 52.56
N ALA A 49 -35.64 3.06 53.29
CA ALA A 49 -35.74 4.48 52.91
C ALA A 49 -35.06 4.77 51.56
N ALA A 50 -33.98 4.05 51.24
CA ALA A 50 -33.30 4.16 49.95
C ALA A 50 -34.18 3.62 48.81
N PHE A 51 -34.85 2.48 49.02
CA PHE A 51 -35.79 1.94 48.04
C PHE A 51 -37.04 2.82 47.88
N GLU A 52 -37.57 3.40 48.96
CA GLU A 52 -38.70 4.34 48.90
C GLU A 52 -38.34 5.60 48.10
N ALA A 53 -37.10 6.11 48.24
CA ALA A 53 -36.61 7.21 47.44
C ALA A 53 -36.51 6.86 45.94
N LEU A 54 -36.09 5.63 45.60
CA LEU A 54 -36.06 5.15 44.21
C LEU A 54 -37.48 5.10 43.62
N ASP A 55 -38.45 4.52 44.33
CA ASP A 55 -39.85 4.44 43.87
C ASP A 55 -40.47 5.85 43.73
N ALA A 56 -40.17 6.77 44.65
CA ALA A 56 -40.69 8.14 44.62
C ALA A 56 -40.10 8.99 43.47
N SER A 57 -38.89 8.68 43.01
CA SER A 57 -38.16 9.49 42.01
C SER A 57 -38.84 9.55 40.64
N ARG A 58 -39.64 8.54 40.27
CA ARG A 58 -40.19 8.32 38.92
C ARG A 58 -39.16 8.26 37.77
N GLN A 59 -37.86 8.27 38.07
CA GLN A 59 -36.79 8.12 37.08
C GLN A 59 -36.57 6.64 36.73
N VAL A 60 -36.83 5.75 37.68
CA VAL A 60 -36.70 4.30 37.53
C VAL A 60 -38.02 3.70 37.03
N THR A 61 -37.99 3.05 35.87
CA THR A 61 -39.19 2.39 35.29
C THR A 61 -39.29 0.93 35.74
N GLN A 62 -38.16 0.22 35.79
CA GLN A 62 -38.08 -1.16 36.26
C GLN A 62 -36.90 -1.32 37.21
N LEU A 63 -37.15 -1.98 38.33
CA LEU A 63 -36.17 -2.22 39.40
C LEU A 63 -36.06 -3.72 39.63
N LEU A 64 -34.84 -4.25 39.60
CA LEU A 64 -34.53 -5.61 40.09
C LEU A 64 -33.56 -5.52 41.26
N CYS A 65 -33.87 -6.24 42.34
CA CYS A 65 -33.04 -6.31 43.54
C CYS A 65 -32.39 -7.69 43.64
N LEU A 66 -31.07 -7.72 43.59
CA LEU A 66 -30.22 -8.88 43.82
C LEU A 66 -29.78 -8.89 45.30
N VAL A 67 -30.45 -9.68 46.12
CA VAL A 67 -30.19 -9.75 47.56
C VAL A 67 -29.22 -10.89 47.84
N VAL A 68 -28.08 -10.61 48.45
CA VAL A 68 -26.94 -11.54 48.58
C VAL A 68 -26.72 -11.95 50.04
N GLY A 69 -26.48 -13.25 50.25
CA GLY A 69 -26.13 -13.83 51.54
C GLY A 69 -27.33 -14.33 52.34
N ARG A 70 -27.05 -14.77 53.57
CA ARG A 70 -28.07 -15.25 54.52
C ARG A 70 -28.46 -14.15 55.49
N GLN A 71 -29.74 -14.11 55.84
CA GLN A 71 -30.21 -13.24 56.91
C GLN A 71 -29.95 -13.87 58.28
N PRO A 72 -29.44 -13.12 59.28
CA PRO A 72 -29.26 -13.64 60.62
C PRO A 72 -30.62 -13.90 61.30
N ALA A 73 -30.84 -15.13 61.76
CA ALA A 73 -32.06 -15.51 62.47
C ALA A 73 -32.09 -14.89 63.89
N PRO A 74 -33.15 -14.16 64.28
CA PRO A 74 -33.31 -13.71 65.65
C PRO A 74 -33.81 -14.87 66.54
N GLY A 75 -32.94 -15.38 67.43
CA GLY A 75 -33.34 -16.27 68.53
C GLY A 75 -33.62 -17.74 68.16
N ALA A 76 -32.53 -18.51 67.99
CA ALA A 76 -32.40 -19.96 68.11
C ALA A 76 -32.85 -20.92 66.97
N ALA A 77 -32.03 -21.98 66.85
CA ALA A 77 -32.07 -23.16 65.98
C ALA A 77 -31.68 -22.94 64.50
N ALA A 78 -30.51 -23.46 64.14
CA ALA A 78 -30.08 -23.62 62.75
C ALA A 78 -31.09 -24.49 62.00
N GLY A 79 -31.97 -23.86 61.20
CA GLY A 79 -32.97 -24.57 60.41
C GLY A 79 -34.10 -23.72 59.83
N ASP A 80 -34.47 -22.60 60.44
CA ASP A 80 -35.54 -21.72 59.94
C ASP A 80 -34.94 -20.46 59.29
N GLY A 81 -34.40 -20.63 58.08
CA GLY A 81 -33.77 -19.56 57.29
C GLY A 81 -34.77 -18.80 56.43
N GLY A 82 -35.48 -17.84 57.04
CA GLY A 82 -36.38 -16.93 56.31
C GLY A 82 -35.67 -15.72 55.70
N LEU A 83 -36.28 -15.11 54.68
CA LEU A 83 -35.88 -13.86 54.03
C LEU A 83 -36.92 -12.78 54.32
N ARG A 84 -36.51 -11.71 55.01
CA ARG A 84 -37.33 -10.54 55.33
C ARG A 84 -37.01 -9.43 54.35
N LEU A 85 -38.02 -8.91 53.66
CA LEU A 85 -37.87 -7.89 52.63
C LEU A 85 -38.78 -6.69 52.88
N PRO A 86 -38.33 -5.47 52.56
CA PRO A 86 -39.21 -4.31 52.50
C PRO A 86 -40.38 -4.53 51.54
N GLY A 87 -41.60 -4.15 51.94
CA GLY A 87 -42.81 -4.31 51.14
C GLY A 87 -42.77 -3.64 49.75
N ASN A 88 -41.97 -2.57 49.61
CA ASN A 88 -41.87 -1.79 48.37
C ASN A 88 -41.00 -2.44 47.27
N ILE A 89 -40.21 -3.48 47.60
CA ILE A 89 -39.48 -4.27 46.60
C ILE A 89 -40.19 -5.58 46.24
N ARG A 90 -41.48 -5.70 46.55
CA ARG A 90 -42.29 -6.88 46.24
C ARG A 90 -42.31 -7.16 44.74
N GLN A 91 -42.16 -8.45 44.36
CA GLN A 91 -42.11 -8.92 42.96
C GLN A 91 -40.89 -8.47 42.15
N ARG A 92 -39.80 -8.07 42.82
CA ARG A 92 -38.59 -7.56 42.18
C ARG A 92 -37.31 -8.24 42.67
N THR A 93 -37.41 -9.31 43.46
CA THR A 93 -36.28 -9.84 44.24
C THR A 93 -35.73 -11.16 43.70
N LEU A 94 -34.42 -11.20 43.49
CA LEU A 94 -33.62 -12.42 43.30
C LEU A 94 -32.75 -12.62 44.54
N TRP A 95 -32.92 -13.73 45.24
CA TRP A 95 -32.14 -14.05 46.44
C TRP A 95 -31.00 -15.00 46.11
N VAL A 96 -29.77 -14.52 46.24
CA VAL A 96 -28.53 -15.28 46.09
C VAL A 96 -28.03 -15.67 47.48
N ILE A 97 -28.35 -16.89 47.92
CA ILE A 97 -28.05 -17.33 49.29
C ILE A 97 -26.56 -17.60 49.47
N GLU A 98 -25.94 -18.22 48.45
CA GLU A 98 -24.50 -18.49 48.40
C GLU A 98 -23.98 -18.17 46.99
N GLU A 99 -22.93 -17.36 46.91
CA GLU A 99 -22.35 -16.82 45.66
C GLU A 99 -21.81 -17.94 44.75
N THR A 100 -21.23 -18.99 45.35
CA THR A 100 -20.66 -20.14 44.62
C THR A 100 -21.70 -21.15 44.16
N GLY A 101 -22.84 -21.27 44.85
CA GLY A 101 -23.93 -22.17 44.51
C GLY A 101 -23.62 -23.68 44.46
N VAL A 102 -24.58 -24.44 43.89
CA VAL A 102 -24.56 -25.90 43.75
C VAL A 102 -25.06 -26.33 42.37
N ASP A 103 -24.57 -27.46 41.86
CA ASP A 103 -25.23 -28.16 40.75
C ASP A 103 -26.43 -28.92 41.28
N TRP A 104 -27.61 -28.58 40.78
CA TRP A 104 -28.86 -29.17 41.25
C TRP A 104 -29.89 -29.32 40.14
N ARG A 105 -30.52 -30.50 40.10
CA ARG A 105 -31.68 -30.79 39.26
C ARG A 105 -32.95 -30.38 40.00
N LEU A 106 -33.88 -29.71 39.30
CA LEU A 106 -35.15 -29.25 39.87
C LEU A 106 -36.11 -30.44 40.12
N SER A 107 -35.82 -31.23 41.15
CA SER A 107 -36.62 -32.37 41.56
C SER A 107 -36.55 -32.54 43.08
N PRO A 108 -37.67 -32.82 43.75
CA PRO A 108 -37.67 -33.19 45.16
C PRO A 108 -36.70 -34.35 45.41
N GLY A 109 -35.79 -34.21 46.37
CA GLY A 109 -34.83 -35.25 46.75
C GLY A 109 -33.66 -35.47 45.77
N ALA A 110 -33.49 -34.64 44.74
CA ALA A 110 -32.30 -34.67 43.90
C ALA A 110 -31.04 -34.32 44.72
N ARG A 111 -29.96 -35.09 44.52
CA ARG A 111 -28.67 -34.80 45.15
C ARG A 111 -28.08 -33.54 44.53
N ALA A 112 -27.67 -32.61 45.38
CA ALA A 112 -26.94 -31.42 44.95
C ALA A 112 -25.43 -31.60 45.18
N ARG A 113 -24.63 -31.09 44.25
CA ARG A 113 -23.18 -31.10 44.33
C ARG A 113 -22.68 -29.68 44.53
N ARG A 114 -21.91 -29.44 45.60
CA ARG A 114 -21.28 -28.14 45.83
C ARG A 114 -20.22 -27.87 44.78
N ARG A 115 -20.17 -26.63 44.30
CA ARG A 115 -19.11 -26.16 43.41
C ARG A 115 -17.92 -25.64 44.22
N ASP A 116 -16.72 -25.94 43.74
CA ASP A 116 -15.47 -25.63 44.44
C ASP A 116 -14.93 -24.21 44.11
N GLY A 117 -15.72 -23.38 43.42
CA GLY A 117 -15.35 -22.02 42.98
C GLY A 117 -14.35 -21.96 41.81
N ARG A 118 -13.81 -23.09 41.35
CA ARG A 118 -12.86 -23.16 40.22
C ARG A 118 -13.44 -22.67 38.90
N ASP A 119 -14.76 -22.73 38.75
CA ASP A 119 -15.48 -22.29 37.54
C ASP A 119 -15.91 -20.80 37.60
N GLY A 120 -15.45 -20.07 38.63
CA GLY A 120 -15.80 -18.69 38.93
C GLY A 120 -16.91 -18.55 39.97
N ASP A 121 -17.26 -17.30 40.27
CA ASP A 121 -18.40 -16.90 41.11
C ASP A 121 -19.71 -16.89 40.28
N GLY A 122 -20.78 -17.47 40.83
CA GLY A 122 -22.11 -17.51 40.19
C GLY A 122 -22.87 -16.19 40.31
N LEU A 123 -22.62 -15.40 41.36
CA LEU A 123 -23.15 -14.06 41.54
C LEU A 123 -22.65 -13.11 40.43
N GLY A 124 -21.33 -13.09 40.18
CA GLY A 124 -20.75 -12.29 39.11
C GLY A 124 -21.37 -12.59 37.74
N ARG A 125 -21.50 -13.87 37.39
CA ARG A 125 -22.13 -14.30 36.13
C ARG A 125 -23.61 -13.89 36.03
N LEU A 126 -24.34 -13.96 37.14
CA LEU A 126 -25.73 -13.49 37.19
C LEU A 126 -25.82 -11.97 37.03
N SER A 127 -24.96 -11.22 37.72
CA SER A 127 -24.90 -9.75 37.62
C SER A 127 -24.63 -9.33 36.18
N ASP A 128 -23.62 -9.92 35.53
CA ASP A 128 -23.31 -9.65 34.12
C ASP A 128 -24.47 -9.99 33.17
N LEU A 129 -25.12 -11.13 33.39
CA LEU A 129 -26.29 -11.54 32.61
C LEU A 129 -27.45 -10.55 32.76
N LEU A 130 -27.71 -10.06 33.96
CA LEU A 130 -28.78 -9.10 34.25
C LEU A 130 -28.45 -7.67 33.80
N ARG A 131 -27.20 -7.37 33.42
CA ARG A 131 -26.86 -6.10 32.75
C ARG A 131 -27.33 -6.06 31.31
N LEU A 132 -27.69 -7.20 30.71
CA LEU A 132 -28.28 -7.26 29.37
C LEU A 132 -29.75 -6.80 29.45
N PRO A 133 -30.14 -5.68 28.81
CA PRO A 133 -31.47 -5.08 28.98
C PRO A 133 -32.61 -6.05 28.68
N ALA A 134 -32.49 -6.84 27.62
CA ALA A 134 -33.53 -7.77 27.22
C ALA A 134 -33.71 -8.94 28.22
N VAL A 135 -32.63 -9.38 28.87
CA VAL A 135 -32.68 -10.42 29.91
C VAL A 135 -33.22 -9.82 31.20
N PHE A 136 -32.80 -8.60 31.56
CA PHE A 136 -33.33 -7.84 32.69
C PHE A 136 -34.86 -7.70 32.60
N GLU A 137 -35.36 -7.14 31.50
CA GLU A 137 -36.79 -6.90 31.31
C GLU A 137 -37.62 -8.19 31.30
N ARG A 138 -37.05 -9.27 30.75
CA ARG A 138 -37.73 -10.58 30.73
C ARG A 138 -37.75 -11.20 32.12
N THR A 139 -36.67 -11.07 32.88
CA THR A 139 -36.57 -11.54 34.27
C THR A 139 -37.54 -10.77 35.17
N HIS A 140 -37.57 -9.44 35.06
CA HIS A 140 -38.52 -8.58 35.78
C HIS A 140 -39.97 -8.96 35.49
N ARG A 141 -40.32 -9.20 34.22
CA ARG A 141 -41.67 -9.67 33.85
C ARG A 141 -42.00 -11.04 34.44
N LEU A 142 -41.07 -12.00 34.43
CA LEU A 142 -41.32 -13.33 34.98
C LEU A 142 -41.45 -13.34 36.50
N LEU A 143 -40.75 -12.46 37.21
CA LEU A 143 -40.86 -12.35 38.68
C LEU A 143 -42.26 -11.93 39.14
N ALA A 144 -43.03 -11.23 38.31
CA ALA A 144 -44.43 -10.92 38.60
C ALA A 144 -45.31 -12.18 38.72
N ASP A 145 -44.97 -13.23 37.96
CA ASP A 145 -45.68 -14.52 37.94
C ASP A 145 -45.14 -15.52 38.99
N VAL A 146 -44.00 -15.22 39.60
CA VAL A 146 -43.38 -16.07 40.63
C VAL A 146 -44.13 -15.92 41.96
N PRO A 147 -44.49 -17.03 42.64
CA PRO A 147 -45.09 -16.98 43.97
C PRO A 147 -44.28 -16.13 44.95
N PHE A 148 -44.96 -15.25 45.67
CA PHE A 148 -44.36 -14.28 46.60
C PHE A 148 -43.39 -13.28 45.97
N GLY A 149 -43.15 -13.31 44.66
CA GLY A 149 -42.34 -12.31 43.97
C GLY A 149 -40.84 -12.33 44.30
N ALA A 150 -40.37 -13.45 44.86
CA ALA A 150 -38.96 -13.68 45.18
C ALA A 150 -38.55 -15.08 44.73
N ALA A 151 -37.40 -15.19 44.07
CA ALA A 151 -36.86 -16.45 43.57
C ALA A 151 -35.38 -16.58 43.88
N VAL A 152 -34.90 -17.83 43.97
CA VAL A 152 -33.48 -18.13 43.93
C VAL A 152 -33.09 -18.45 42.48
N PRO A 153 -32.17 -17.69 41.88
CA PRO A 153 -31.77 -17.86 40.49
C PRO A 153 -30.91 -19.12 40.31
N GLY A 154 -31.12 -19.81 39.19
CA GLY A 154 -30.28 -20.90 38.72
C GLY A 154 -29.79 -20.64 37.29
N LEU A 155 -28.53 -20.94 37.03
CA LEU A 155 -27.83 -20.59 35.81
C LEU A 155 -27.39 -21.83 35.04
N HIS A 156 -27.66 -21.85 33.75
CA HIS A 156 -26.98 -22.70 32.79
C HIS A 156 -26.45 -21.77 31.71
N VAL A 157 -25.15 -21.45 31.75
CA VAL A 157 -24.52 -20.53 30.80
C VAL A 157 -23.40 -21.27 30.09
N ALA A 158 -23.48 -21.33 28.77
CA ALA A 158 -22.40 -21.80 27.94
C ALA A 158 -21.44 -20.65 27.64
N GLY A 159 -20.18 -20.80 28.07
CA GLY A 159 -19.14 -19.79 27.93
C GLY A 159 -18.18 -19.81 29.12
N ALA A 160 -16.88 -19.64 28.86
CA ALA A 160 -15.89 -19.44 29.93
C ALA A 160 -16.23 -18.18 30.74
N ALA A 161 -15.70 -18.07 31.95
CA ALA A 161 -15.94 -16.98 32.91
C ALA A 161 -15.49 -15.58 32.45
N ALA A 162 -15.12 -15.40 31.18
CA ALA A 162 -14.66 -14.14 30.63
C ALA A 162 -15.85 -13.27 30.24
N THR A 163 -15.83 -12.01 30.64
CA THR A 163 -16.81 -11.02 30.16
C THR A 163 -16.74 -10.90 28.63
N GLY A 164 -17.83 -10.53 27.95
CA GLY A 164 -17.81 -10.29 26.49
C GLY A 164 -16.74 -9.27 26.06
N GLN A 165 -16.35 -8.38 26.98
CA GLN A 165 -15.27 -7.42 26.83
C GLN A 165 -13.88 -8.09 26.83
N GLU A 166 -13.61 -9.06 27.69
CA GLU A 166 -12.31 -9.76 27.71
C GLU A 166 -12.06 -10.56 26.42
N ASP A 167 -13.09 -11.21 25.90
CA ASP A 167 -12.99 -11.92 24.62
C ASP A 167 -12.77 -10.94 23.46
N PHE A 168 -13.36 -9.74 23.53
CA PHE A 168 -13.13 -8.64 22.60
C PHE A 168 -11.69 -8.16 22.62
N LEU A 169 -11.17 -7.79 23.79
CA LEU A 169 -9.81 -7.31 23.95
C LEU A 169 -8.78 -8.38 23.49
N ARG A 170 -9.08 -9.67 23.72
CA ARG A 170 -8.26 -10.78 23.22
C ARG A 170 -8.29 -10.89 21.69
N ALA A 171 -9.47 -10.81 21.08
CA ALA A 171 -9.63 -10.82 19.63
C ALA A 171 -8.95 -9.61 18.99
N LEU A 172 -9.11 -8.43 19.60
CA LEU A 172 -8.48 -7.18 19.17
C LEU A 172 -6.96 -7.28 19.21
N ARG A 173 -6.40 -7.80 20.31
CA ARG A 173 -4.96 -8.06 20.42
C ARG A 173 -4.45 -8.99 19.30
N THR A 174 -5.20 -10.04 19.00
CA THR A 174 -4.84 -11.00 17.94
C THR A 174 -4.90 -10.35 16.56
N ALA A 175 -5.95 -9.57 16.29
CA ALA A 175 -6.12 -8.84 15.04
C ALA A 175 -5.05 -7.77 14.84
N ILE A 176 -4.68 -7.03 15.89
CA ILE A 176 -3.59 -6.05 15.87
C ILE A 176 -2.26 -6.73 15.54
N ARG A 177 -1.92 -7.83 16.22
CA ARG A 177 -0.68 -8.57 15.95
C ARG A 177 -0.60 -9.03 14.49
N ARG A 178 -1.71 -9.52 13.93
CA ARG A 178 -1.80 -9.90 12.51
C ARG A 178 -1.55 -8.72 11.57
N LEU A 179 -2.12 -7.55 11.86
CA LEU A 179 -1.92 -6.33 11.05
C LEU A 179 -0.51 -5.74 11.16
N LEU A 180 0.23 -6.07 12.22
CA LEU A 180 1.60 -5.61 12.46
C LEU A 180 2.66 -6.64 12.02
N ASP A 181 2.28 -7.85 11.61
CA ASP A 181 3.20 -8.93 11.31
C ASP A 181 4.09 -8.64 10.08
N PRO A 182 5.43 -8.51 10.23
CA PRO A 182 6.32 -8.29 9.10
C PRO A 182 6.44 -9.52 8.18
N ALA A 183 6.07 -10.72 8.64
CA ALA A 183 6.10 -11.96 7.85
C ALA A 183 4.83 -12.16 6.99
N ALA A 184 3.88 -11.22 7.03
CA ALA A 184 2.66 -11.26 6.23
C ALA A 184 2.94 -11.34 4.71
N PRO A 185 2.03 -11.93 3.92
CA PRO A 185 2.16 -12.03 2.47
C PRO A 185 2.20 -10.64 1.83
N ALA A 186 2.93 -10.53 0.72
CA ALA A 186 2.95 -9.32 -0.09
C ALA A 186 1.55 -9.03 -0.68
N PRO A 187 1.16 -7.75 -0.79
CA PRO A 187 -0.08 -7.38 -1.47
C PRO A 187 0.02 -7.72 -2.97
N ALA A 188 -1.13 -7.76 -3.65
CA ALA A 188 -1.14 -7.89 -5.09
C ALA A 188 -0.42 -6.69 -5.74
N ALA A 189 0.37 -6.97 -6.78
CA ALA A 189 1.06 -5.94 -7.54
C ALA A 189 0.04 -4.94 -8.11
N HIS A 190 0.35 -3.66 -8.02
CA HIS A 190 -0.45 -2.61 -8.63
C HIS A 190 -0.08 -2.50 -10.11
N ASP A 191 -0.91 -3.11 -10.97
CA ASP A 191 -0.77 -3.02 -12.43
C ASP A 191 -1.26 -1.63 -12.92
N ASP A 192 -0.42 -0.61 -12.77
CA ASP A 192 -0.61 0.68 -13.47
C ASP A 192 0.18 0.72 -14.77
N ASP A 193 0.08 -0.36 -15.57
CA ASP A 193 0.67 -0.42 -16.90
C ASP A 193 -0.27 0.21 -17.94
N ARG A 194 -0.74 1.43 -17.66
CA ARG A 194 -1.38 2.24 -18.71
C ARG A 194 -0.27 2.71 -19.65
N ALA A 195 -0.15 2.04 -20.79
CA ALA A 195 0.67 2.45 -21.92
C ALA A 195 0.29 3.87 -22.37
N ALA A 196 0.87 4.86 -21.72
CA ALA A 196 0.50 6.24 -21.94
C ALA A 196 1.16 6.73 -23.24
N GLY A 197 0.34 7.21 -24.19
CA GLY A 197 0.75 7.59 -25.54
C GLY A 197 1.81 8.69 -25.59
N ARG A 198 2.70 8.66 -26.59
CA ARG A 198 3.78 9.64 -26.76
C ARG A 198 3.23 11.05 -27.00
N VAL A 199 3.77 12.06 -26.30
CA VAL A 199 3.47 13.47 -26.56
C VAL A 199 4.34 13.95 -27.72
N PRO A 200 3.76 14.52 -28.80
CA PRO A 200 4.55 14.99 -29.93
C PRO A 200 5.40 16.20 -29.54
N VAL A 201 6.68 16.20 -29.95
CA VAL A 201 7.55 17.38 -29.81
C VAL A 201 7.12 18.43 -30.81
N ARG A 202 6.93 19.65 -30.33
CA ARG A 202 6.71 20.82 -31.17
C ARG A 202 7.82 21.83 -30.91
N LEU A 203 8.65 22.05 -31.91
CA LEU A 203 9.65 23.10 -31.88
C LEU A 203 9.02 24.40 -32.39
N VAL A 204 9.43 25.53 -31.80
CA VAL A 204 8.96 26.85 -32.25
C VAL A 204 9.54 27.11 -33.64
N PRO A 205 8.70 27.47 -34.64
CA PRO A 205 9.19 27.77 -35.99
C PRO A 205 10.27 28.85 -35.97
N GLY A 206 11.44 28.54 -36.53
CA GLY A 206 12.59 29.43 -36.51
C GLY A 206 13.17 29.69 -35.11
N GLY A 207 12.85 28.88 -34.10
CA GLY A 207 13.44 28.93 -32.77
C GLY A 207 14.90 28.47 -32.75
N PRO A 208 15.65 28.76 -31.67
CA PRO A 208 17.08 28.44 -31.59
C PRO A 208 17.40 26.95 -31.74
N LEU A 209 16.56 26.06 -31.18
CA LEU A 209 16.78 24.62 -31.27
C LEU A 209 16.38 24.04 -32.64
N GLN A 210 15.28 24.50 -33.24
CA GLN A 210 14.90 24.17 -34.62
C GLN A 210 16.04 24.53 -35.58
N ARG A 211 16.57 25.76 -35.49
CA ARG A 211 17.70 26.20 -36.32
C ARG A 211 18.93 25.33 -36.09
N ALA A 212 19.25 24.95 -34.85
CA ALA A 212 20.40 24.10 -34.57
C ALA A 212 20.26 22.69 -35.17
N PHE A 213 19.06 22.09 -35.14
CA PHE A 213 18.79 20.83 -35.84
C PHE A 213 18.90 20.99 -37.36
N ASP A 214 18.28 22.03 -37.93
CA ASP A 214 18.30 22.29 -39.37
C ASP A 214 19.72 22.63 -39.88
N ASP A 215 20.51 23.38 -39.10
CA ASP A 215 21.91 23.73 -39.39
C ASP A 215 22.83 22.51 -39.30
N ALA A 216 22.64 21.65 -38.29
CA ALA A 216 23.42 20.42 -38.14
C ALA A 216 23.09 19.41 -39.25
N GLY A 217 21.80 19.23 -39.58
CA GLY A 217 21.36 18.39 -40.70
C GLY A 217 21.93 18.87 -42.03
N ARG A 218 21.74 20.16 -42.38
CA ARG A 218 22.30 20.72 -43.62
C ARG A 218 23.82 20.62 -43.69
N ALA A 219 24.53 20.91 -42.60
CA ALA A 219 25.99 20.81 -42.61
C ALA A 219 26.48 19.36 -42.78
N LEU A 220 25.75 18.38 -42.23
CA LEU A 220 26.05 16.96 -42.45
C LEU A 220 25.74 16.52 -43.89
N ASP A 221 24.62 16.97 -44.47
CA ASP A 221 24.27 16.71 -45.87
C ASP A 221 25.34 17.29 -46.81
N GLU A 222 25.74 18.55 -46.60
CA GLU A 222 26.82 19.22 -47.36
C GLU A 222 28.17 18.49 -47.20
N ALA A 223 28.47 17.98 -46.00
CA ALA A 223 29.68 17.21 -45.74
C ALA A 223 29.65 15.85 -46.44
N GLN A 224 28.50 15.18 -46.47
CA GLN A 224 28.31 13.90 -47.15
C GLN A 224 28.40 14.08 -48.68
N GLU A 225 27.77 15.11 -49.22
CA GLU A 225 27.89 15.48 -50.64
C GLU A 225 29.36 15.76 -51.01
N ALA A 226 30.06 16.57 -50.21
CA ALA A 226 31.48 16.85 -50.43
C ALA A 226 32.36 15.58 -50.34
N ALA A 227 32.03 14.63 -49.46
CA ALA A 227 32.73 13.34 -49.36
C ALA A 227 32.48 12.45 -50.59
N VAL A 228 31.24 12.42 -51.11
CA VAL A 228 30.89 11.71 -52.34
C VAL A 228 31.58 12.33 -53.56
N GLU A 229 31.58 13.66 -53.66
CA GLU A 229 32.28 14.38 -54.72
C GLU A 229 33.80 14.16 -54.66
N LEU A 230 34.38 14.13 -53.45
CA LEU A 230 35.80 13.84 -53.24
C LEU A 230 36.16 12.47 -53.81
N ALA A 231 35.29 11.46 -53.72
CA ALA A 231 35.54 10.13 -54.27
C ALA A 231 35.53 10.09 -55.81
N GLY A 232 35.02 11.14 -56.48
CA GLY A 232 34.97 11.27 -57.92
C GLY A 232 36.33 11.60 -58.57
N ALA A 233 36.50 11.20 -59.83
CA ALA A 233 37.71 11.51 -60.60
C ALA A 233 37.93 13.01 -60.82
N GLY A 234 36.85 13.81 -60.81
CA GLY A 234 36.90 15.27 -60.92
C GLY A 234 37.66 15.94 -59.78
N ALA A 235 37.66 15.36 -58.58
CA ALA A 235 38.36 15.85 -57.39
C ALA A 235 39.90 15.80 -57.52
N LEU A 236 40.41 14.93 -58.39
CA LEU A 236 41.84 14.88 -58.70
C LEU A 236 42.25 16.04 -59.61
N VAL A 237 41.33 16.47 -60.50
CA VAL A 237 41.57 17.56 -61.46
C VAL A 237 41.37 18.92 -60.77
N ARG A 238 40.25 19.10 -60.07
CA ARG A 238 39.90 20.33 -59.34
C ARG A 238 40.05 20.11 -57.85
N ARG A 239 40.71 21.04 -57.15
CA ARG A 239 40.87 20.93 -55.70
C ARG A 239 39.51 21.16 -55.04
N LEU A 240 38.97 20.12 -54.40
CA LEU A 240 37.75 20.19 -53.60
C LEU A 240 38.12 20.23 -52.11
N PRO A 241 37.82 21.33 -51.38
CA PRO A 241 38.12 21.46 -49.96
C PRO A 241 37.08 20.71 -49.10
N ALA A 242 37.01 19.39 -49.23
CA ALA A 242 36.04 18.55 -48.49
C ALA A 242 36.23 18.58 -46.97
N ASP A 243 37.41 19.00 -46.49
CA ASP A 243 37.70 19.20 -45.07
C ASP A 243 36.96 20.41 -44.47
N VAL A 244 36.52 21.38 -45.28
CA VAL A 244 35.78 22.55 -44.77
C VAL A 244 34.35 22.17 -44.38
N PRO A 245 33.52 21.56 -45.24
CA PRO A 245 32.18 21.09 -44.87
C PRO A 245 32.17 20.13 -43.68
N VAL A 246 33.12 19.18 -43.60
CA VAL A 246 33.23 18.23 -42.47
C VAL A 246 33.48 18.95 -41.15
N ARG A 247 34.34 19.98 -41.13
CA ARG A 247 34.59 20.78 -39.93
C ARG A 247 33.37 21.59 -39.51
N VAL A 248 32.68 22.20 -40.47
CA VAL A 248 31.43 22.94 -40.21
C VAL A 248 30.37 22.00 -39.63
N ALA A 249 30.24 20.77 -40.13
CA ALA A 249 29.36 19.76 -39.56
C ALA A 249 29.72 19.43 -38.09
N GLY A 250 31.02 19.31 -37.77
CA GLY A 250 31.49 19.15 -36.40
C GLY A 250 31.13 20.32 -35.48
N ASP A 251 31.26 21.56 -35.97
CA ASP A 251 30.88 22.76 -35.23
C ASP A 251 29.37 22.83 -34.95
N ARG A 252 28.55 22.55 -35.97
CA ARG A 252 27.08 22.54 -35.82
C ARG A 252 26.57 21.42 -34.93
N LEU A 253 27.18 20.23 -35.00
CA LEU A 253 26.85 19.12 -34.12
C LEU A 253 27.18 19.43 -32.65
N ALA A 254 28.35 20.03 -32.39
CA ALA A 254 28.70 20.49 -31.05
C ALA A 254 27.73 21.55 -30.53
N GLU A 255 27.38 22.54 -31.37
CA GLU A 255 26.41 23.59 -31.01
C GLU A 255 25.04 23.00 -30.65
N LEU A 256 24.53 22.05 -31.45
CA LEU A 256 23.27 21.36 -31.17
C LEU A 256 23.33 20.62 -29.83
N ARG A 257 24.40 19.87 -29.59
CA ARG A 257 24.60 19.16 -28.32
C ARG A 257 24.63 20.10 -27.12
N ASP A 258 25.37 21.21 -27.21
CA ASP A 258 25.50 22.18 -26.12
C ASP A 258 24.15 22.86 -25.82
N ARG A 259 23.35 23.13 -26.85
CA ARG A 259 21.98 23.67 -26.69
C ARG A 259 21.05 22.66 -26.01
N LEU A 260 21.10 21.38 -26.39
CA LEU A 260 20.32 20.32 -25.73
C LEU A 260 20.79 20.09 -24.29
N GLY A 261 22.10 20.12 -24.04
CA GLY A 261 22.69 20.03 -22.71
C GLY A 261 22.20 21.17 -21.82
N SER A 262 22.24 22.39 -22.33
CA SER A 262 21.76 23.59 -21.62
C SER A 262 20.26 23.50 -21.30
N LEU A 263 19.45 23.01 -22.24
CA LEU A 263 18.01 22.78 -22.03
C LEU A 263 17.76 21.73 -20.93
N PHE A 264 18.47 20.60 -20.96
CA PHE A 264 18.31 19.54 -19.95
C PHE A 264 18.82 19.95 -18.56
N GLN A 265 19.78 20.87 -18.48
CA GLN A 265 20.21 21.47 -17.21
C GLN A 265 19.20 22.48 -16.67
N ALA A 266 18.57 23.27 -17.55
CA ALA A 266 17.53 24.24 -17.15
C ALA A 266 16.25 23.56 -16.63
N VAL A 267 15.98 22.33 -17.11
CA VAL A 267 14.80 21.54 -16.73
C VAL A 267 15.23 20.15 -16.29
N PRO A 268 15.77 20.03 -15.07
CA PRO A 268 16.19 18.74 -14.55
C PRO A 268 14.96 17.84 -14.35
N GLY A 269 15.17 16.53 -14.52
CA GLY A 269 14.08 15.54 -14.51
C GLY A 269 13.51 15.22 -13.13
N ASP A 270 14.01 15.87 -12.08
CA ASP A 270 13.72 15.60 -10.67
C ASP A 270 12.80 16.64 -10.02
N GLY A 271 12.43 17.70 -10.74
CA GLY A 271 11.67 18.81 -10.16
C GLY A 271 10.42 19.20 -10.95
N ARG A 272 9.41 19.69 -10.23
CA ARG A 272 8.13 20.15 -10.79
C ARG A 272 8.32 21.19 -11.90
N ILE A 273 7.60 21.05 -13.00
CA ILE A 273 7.52 22.02 -14.09
C ILE A 273 6.68 23.21 -13.61
N THR A 274 7.37 24.25 -13.12
CA THR A 274 6.82 25.56 -12.74
C THR A 274 6.67 26.48 -13.96
N ASP A 275 5.98 27.60 -13.82
CA ASP A 275 5.85 28.58 -14.90
C ASP A 275 7.20 29.13 -15.35
N ASP A 276 8.15 29.34 -14.43
CA ASP A 276 9.54 29.73 -14.76
C ASP A 276 10.25 28.67 -15.62
N ARG A 277 10.06 27.39 -15.30
CA ARG A 277 10.62 26.28 -16.09
C ARG A 277 9.94 26.15 -17.44
N ARG A 278 8.63 26.41 -17.54
CA ARG A 278 7.93 26.47 -18.83
C ARG A 278 8.43 27.63 -19.69
N ALA A 279 8.72 28.78 -19.07
CA ALA A 279 9.36 29.90 -19.74
C ALA A 279 10.78 29.54 -20.20
N ALA A 280 11.55 28.80 -19.40
CA ALA A 280 12.87 28.30 -19.79
C ALA A 280 12.78 27.33 -21.00
N ILE A 281 11.85 26.37 -21.01
CA ILE A 281 11.60 25.48 -22.16
C ILE A 281 11.30 26.30 -23.41
N ALA A 282 10.43 27.31 -23.29
CA ALA A 282 10.08 28.21 -24.39
C ALA A 282 11.26 29.04 -24.88
N ALA A 283 12.12 29.54 -23.98
CA ALA A 283 13.31 30.31 -24.30
C ALA A 283 14.33 29.51 -25.15
N HIS A 284 14.38 28.19 -24.94
CA HIS A 284 15.18 27.28 -25.76
C HIS A 284 14.50 26.86 -27.08
N GLY A 285 13.31 27.40 -27.40
CA GLY A 285 12.63 27.16 -28.67
C GLY A 285 11.82 25.87 -28.74
N VAL A 286 11.47 25.27 -27.60
CA VAL A 286 10.57 24.12 -27.50
C VAL A 286 9.21 24.61 -27.01
N GLN A 287 8.10 24.20 -27.64
CA GLN A 287 6.78 24.50 -27.10
C GLN A 287 6.57 23.69 -25.82
N PRO A 288 6.29 24.32 -24.66
CA PRO A 288 6.14 23.60 -23.41
C PRO A 288 4.94 22.64 -23.53
N PRO A 289 5.12 21.35 -23.18
CA PRO A 289 4.04 20.38 -23.29
C PRO A 289 2.87 20.76 -22.36
N PRO A 290 1.64 20.32 -22.67
CA PRO A 290 0.56 20.37 -21.71
C PRO A 290 0.95 19.50 -20.51
N VAL A 291 0.90 20.09 -19.32
CA VAL A 291 1.20 19.37 -18.08
C VAL A 291 -0.01 18.51 -17.73
N GLU A 292 0.19 17.21 -17.68
CA GLU A 292 -0.82 16.29 -17.15
C GLU A 292 -0.95 16.54 -15.64
N ARG A 293 -2.19 16.70 -15.18
CA ARG A 293 -2.50 16.84 -13.75
C ARG A 293 -3.04 15.53 -13.24
N LEU A 294 -2.67 15.20 -12.00
CA LEU A 294 -3.28 14.07 -11.31
C LEU A 294 -4.72 14.42 -10.91
N GLU A 295 -5.66 13.55 -11.24
CA GLU A 295 -6.98 13.57 -10.60
C GLU A 295 -6.86 12.87 -9.25
N ALA A 296 -6.60 13.65 -8.20
CA ALA A 296 -6.27 13.14 -6.87
C ALA A 296 -7.35 12.20 -6.31
N GLU A 297 -8.63 12.53 -6.49
CA GLU A 297 -9.71 11.79 -5.82
C GLU A 297 -10.00 10.41 -6.42
N PRO A 298 -10.04 10.23 -7.74
CA PRO A 298 -10.01 8.90 -8.35
C PRO A 298 -8.79 8.07 -7.95
N PHE A 299 -7.60 8.69 -7.92
CA PHE A 299 -6.36 8.00 -7.54
C PHE A 299 -6.40 7.53 -6.08
N ARG A 300 -6.80 8.40 -5.15
CA ARG A 300 -6.98 8.06 -3.73
C ARG A 300 -8.03 6.97 -3.52
N ARG A 301 -9.12 6.97 -4.30
CA ARG A 301 -10.14 5.92 -4.22
C ARG A 301 -9.56 4.56 -4.63
N THR A 302 -8.78 4.52 -5.71
CA THR A 302 -8.06 3.31 -6.14
C THR A 302 -7.07 2.84 -5.08
N LEU A 303 -6.26 3.75 -4.52
CA LEU A 303 -5.31 3.44 -3.45
C LEU A 303 -6.00 2.89 -2.19
N ARG A 304 -7.10 3.50 -1.75
CA ARG A 304 -7.88 3.01 -0.60
C ARG A 304 -8.50 1.64 -0.88
N GLY A 305 -8.96 1.41 -2.11
CA GLY A 305 -9.42 0.09 -2.57
C GLY A 305 -8.32 -0.96 -2.46
N TRP A 306 -7.14 -0.67 -2.99
CA TRP A 306 -5.96 -1.54 -2.92
C TRP A 306 -5.53 -1.82 -1.48
N LEU A 307 -5.48 -0.80 -0.62
CA LEU A 307 -5.18 -0.99 0.81
C LEU A 307 -6.20 -1.89 1.50
N ARG A 308 -7.50 -1.64 1.29
CA ARG A 308 -8.58 -2.43 1.89
C ARG A 308 -8.51 -3.89 1.44
N GLU A 309 -8.28 -4.13 0.15
CA GLU A 309 -8.14 -5.47 -0.42
C GLU A 309 -6.90 -6.19 0.12
N GLY A 310 -5.74 -5.51 0.18
CA GLY A 310 -4.51 -6.06 0.72
C GLY A 310 -4.65 -6.43 2.20
N LEU A 311 -5.16 -5.51 3.02
CA LEU A 311 -5.42 -5.75 4.44
C LEU A 311 -6.43 -6.88 4.66
N GLY A 312 -7.52 -6.93 3.87
CA GLY A 312 -8.53 -7.99 3.94
C GLY A 312 -7.99 -9.38 3.58
N ARG A 313 -6.96 -9.46 2.72
CA ARG A 313 -6.23 -10.71 2.41
C ARG A 313 -5.17 -11.07 3.45
N GLY A 314 -4.99 -10.25 4.47
CA GLY A 314 -4.02 -10.48 5.54
C GLY A 314 -2.62 -9.92 5.28
N THR A 315 -2.44 -9.00 4.32
CA THR A 315 -1.22 -8.19 4.23
C THR A 315 -1.14 -7.26 5.45
N SER A 316 0.06 -7.09 6.01
CA SER A 316 0.27 -6.19 7.16
C SER A 316 0.52 -4.75 6.75
N LEU A 317 0.28 -3.81 7.68
CA LEU A 317 0.58 -2.39 7.48
C LEU A 317 2.07 -2.13 7.18
N VAL A 318 2.95 -2.95 7.75
CA VAL A 318 4.41 -2.88 7.51
C VAL A 318 4.74 -3.21 6.05
N ARG A 319 4.11 -4.24 5.49
CA ARG A 319 4.29 -4.62 4.08
C ARG A 319 3.72 -3.59 3.14
N LEU A 320 2.55 -3.02 3.45
CA LEU A 320 1.96 -1.96 2.63
C LEU A 320 2.85 -0.70 2.59
N ASP A 321 3.47 -0.28 3.71
CA ASP A 321 4.44 0.85 3.68
C ASP A 321 5.66 0.55 2.79
N GLN A 322 6.18 -0.69 2.84
CA GLN A 322 7.31 -1.10 2.00
C GLN A 322 6.98 -1.05 0.52
N GLU A 323 5.80 -1.55 0.13
CA GLU A 323 5.35 -1.55 -1.26
C GLU A 323 5.05 -0.14 -1.77
N LEU A 324 4.42 0.71 -0.96
CA LEU A 324 4.23 2.12 -1.31
C LEU A 324 5.58 2.85 -1.49
N ARG A 325 6.60 2.49 -0.70
CA ARG A 325 7.96 3.02 -0.85
C ARG A 325 8.62 2.54 -2.14
N ALA A 326 8.48 1.26 -2.46
CA ALA A 326 9.00 0.69 -3.70
C ALA A 326 8.32 1.32 -4.93
N TRP A 327 7.00 1.53 -4.85
CA TRP A 327 6.23 2.21 -5.89
C TRP A 327 6.70 3.66 -6.07
N ALA A 328 6.82 4.44 -4.99
CA ALA A 328 7.34 5.81 -5.06
C ALA A 328 8.76 5.86 -5.68
N ALA A 329 9.66 4.98 -5.25
CA ALA A 329 11.02 4.89 -5.81
C ALA A 329 11.03 4.53 -7.30
N GLY A 330 10.10 3.68 -7.75
CA GLY A 330 9.93 3.34 -9.17
C GLY A 330 9.48 4.53 -10.01
N LEU A 331 8.69 5.44 -9.45
CA LEU A 331 8.23 6.66 -10.13
C LEU A 331 9.31 7.75 -10.21
N GLU A 332 10.18 7.83 -9.19
CA GLU A 332 11.31 8.77 -9.11
C GLU A 332 12.47 8.42 -10.07
N GLY A 333 12.57 7.15 -10.48
CA GLY A 333 13.63 6.60 -11.34
C GLY A 333 13.62 7.10 -12.80
N GLY A 334 13.78 8.40 -13.01
CA GLY A 334 13.96 9.00 -14.33
C GLY A 334 15.40 8.86 -14.83
N ASP A 335 15.59 8.35 -16.04
CA ASP A 335 16.89 8.41 -16.74
C ASP A 335 17.33 9.86 -16.90
N ALA A 336 18.53 10.20 -16.42
CA ALA A 336 19.09 11.54 -16.58
C ALA A 336 19.34 11.84 -18.08
N PRO A 337 18.56 12.74 -18.73
CA PRO A 337 18.66 12.97 -20.17
C PRO A 337 20.04 13.53 -20.57
N ALA A 338 20.72 14.25 -19.67
CA ALA A 338 22.09 14.72 -19.87
C ALA A 338 23.11 13.59 -20.02
N ARG A 339 22.96 12.49 -19.26
CA ARG A 339 23.85 11.33 -19.36
C ARG A 339 23.66 10.61 -20.70
N ARG A 340 22.40 10.38 -21.10
CA ARG A 340 22.07 9.80 -22.40
C ARG A 340 22.54 10.66 -23.58
N LEU A 341 22.47 11.98 -23.44
CA LEU A 341 22.99 12.90 -24.46
C LEU A 341 24.51 12.73 -24.65
N ALA A 342 25.27 12.54 -23.57
CA ALA A 342 26.71 12.28 -23.64
C ALA A 342 27.05 10.91 -24.23
N GLU A 343 26.17 9.92 -24.06
CA GLU A 343 26.29 8.59 -24.69
C GLU A 343 25.99 8.64 -26.21
N ILE A 344 24.94 9.37 -26.61
CA ILE A 344 24.54 9.52 -28.03
C ILE A 344 25.56 10.34 -28.82
N CYS A 345 26.00 11.47 -28.26
CA CYS A 345 26.95 12.36 -28.90
C CYS A 345 28.16 12.60 -27.98
N PRO A 346 29.11 11.64 -27.90
CA PRO A 346 30.29 11.79 -27.06
C PRO A 346 31.17 12.95 -27.53
N ASP A 347 31.93 13.55 -26.62
CA ASP A 347 32.86 14.66 -26.92
C ASP A 347 33.82 14.38 -28.09
N ALA A 348 34.19 13.11 -28.25
CA ALA A 348 35.08 12.67 -29.30
C ALA A 348 34.48 12.84 -30.71
N LEU A 349 33.15 12.75 -30.87
CA LEU A 349 32.49 12.76 -32.18
C LEU A 349 32.56 14.15 -32.86
N PRO A 350 32.11 15.26 -32.23
CA PRO A 350 32.31 16.59 -32.82
C PRO A 350 33.79 16.97 -32.95
N ARG A 351 34.65 16.55 -32.02
CA ARG A 351 36.10 16.80 -32.11
C ARG A 351 36.73 16.11 -33.33
N ARG A 352 36.34 14.87 -33.61
CA ARG A 352 36.80 14.10 -34.79
C ARG A 352 36.37 14.76 -36.11
N LEU A 353 35.20 15.37 -36.15
CA LEU A 353 34.74 16.12 -37.32
C LEU A 353 35.44 17.49 -37.47
N ARG A 354 35.72 18.17 -36.35
CA ARG A 354 36.48 19.44 -36.32
C ARG A 354 37.94 19.29 -36.73
N ASP A 355 38.52 18.12 -36.47
CA ASP A 355 39.90 17.79 -36.84
C ASP A 355 39.91 16.41 -37.51
N PRO A 356 39.43 16.31 -38.76
CA PRO A 356 39.33 15.03 -39.45
C PRO A 356 40.74 14.48 -39.69
N LEU A 357 40.89 13.18 -39.47
CA LEU A 357 42.16 12.50 -39.74
C LEU A 357 42.60 12.76 -41.19
N PRO A 358 43.91 12.91 -41.45
CA PRO A 358 44.39 13.07 -42.81
C PRO A 358 44.01 11.84 -43.64
N MET A 359 43.74 12.05 -44.93
CA MET A 359 43.39 10.96 -45.83
C MET A 359 44.45 9.84 -45.77
N PRO A 360 44.04 8.56 -45.79
CA PRO A 360 44.99 7.46 -45.77
C PRO A 360 46.07 7.60 -46.85
N PRO A 361 47.30 7.10 -46.59
CA PRO A 361 48.40 7.18 -47.54
C PRO A 361 48.10 6.36 -48.82
N PRO A 362 48.79 6.65 -49.94
CA PRO A 362 48.65 5.88 -51.18
C PRO A 362 48.87 4.37 -50.95
N GLN A 363 48.15 3.53 -51.73
CA GLN A 363 48.19 2.08 -51.56
C GLN A 363 49.59 1.49 -51.80
N PRO A 364 50.00 0.46 -51.04
CA PRO A 364 51.32 -0.15 -51.15
C PRO A 364 51.56 -0.88 -52.47
N TRP A 365 50.51 -1.15 -53.25
CA TRP A 365 50.60 -1.76 -54.57
C TRP A 365 50.84 -0.75 -55.70
N LEU A 366 50.81 0.57 -55.45
CA LEU A 366 51.08 1.58 -56.49
C LEU A 366 52.51 1.52 -57.05
N PRO A 367 53.59 1.33 -56.25
CA PRO A 367 54.95 1.19 -56.77
C PRO A 367 55.14 0.08 -57.81
N PRO A 368 54.70 -1.18 -57.59
CA PRO A 368 54.84 -2.23 -58.61
C PRO A 368 54.00 -1.95 -59.86
N VAL A 369 52.79 -1.37 -59.74
CA VAL A 369 51.99 -0.99 -60.92
C VAL A 369 52.66 0.13 -61.72
N GLY A 370 53.24 1.12 -61.03
CA GLY A 370 54.03 2.17 -61.66
C GLY A 370 55.26 1.64 -62.39
N ALA A 371 55.96 0.68 -61.77
CA ALA A 371 57.08 -0.02 -62.40
C ALA A 371 56.64 -0.78 -63.66
N CYS A 372 55.51 -1.49 -63.63
CA CYS A 372 54.95 -2.15 -64.81
C CYS A 372 54.55 -1.16 -65.90
N CYS A 373 53.88 -0.06 -65.57
CA CYS A 373 53.48 0.96 -66.54
C CYS A 373 54.70 1.64 -67.20
N ALA A 374 55.73 1.95 -66.40
CA ALA A 374 56.98 2.51 -66.89
C ALA A 374 57.77 1.50 -67.74
N ALA A 375 57.76 0.21 -67.38
CA ALA A 375 58.37 -0.86 -68.18
C ALA A 375 57.67 -1.01 -69.53
N LEU A 376 56.33 -1.05 -69.55
CA LEU A 376 55.54 -1.11 -70.78
C LEU A 376 55.76 0.11 -71.68
N ALA A 377 55.91 1.31 -71.10
CA ALA A 377 56.28 2.52 -71.85
C ALA A 377 57.74 2.50 -72.32
N GLY A 378 58.65 1.89 -71.55
CA GLY A 378 60.05 1.71 -71.89
C GLY A 378 60.27 0.76 -73.06
N LEU A 379 59.39 -0.24 -73.21
CA LEU A 379 59.40 -1.16 -74.35
C LEU A 379 59.00 -0.49 -75.68
N SER A 380 58.42 0.72 -75.66
CA SER A 380 58.03 1.48 -76.85
C SER A 380 59.24 1.87 -77.73
N PRO A 381 59.05 2.29 -78.99
CA PRO A 381 60.13 2.78 -79.85
C PRO A 381 60.89 4.00 -79.30
N PHE A 382 60.41 4.63 -78.23
CA PHE A 382 61.12 5.70 -77.50
C PHE A 382 62.10 5.15 -76.44
N GLY A 383 62.17 3.83 -76.27
CA GLY A 383 63.09 3.13 -75.37
C GLY A 383 63.02 3.64 -73.93
N VAL A 384 64.19 3.70 -73.30
CA VAL A 384 64.38 4.23 -71.94
C VAL A 384 63.76 5.63 -71.77
N GLY A 385 63.75 6.47 -72.82
CA GLY A 385 63.15 7.80 -72.78
C GLY A 385 61.64 7.78 -72.50
N GLY A 386 60.90 6.87 -73.16
CA GLY A 386 59.47 6.68 -72.91
C GLY A 386 59.18 6.18 -71.49
N GLY A 387 60.00 5.26 -71.00
CA GLY A 387 59.92 4.73 -69.63
C GLY A 387 60.17 5.81 -68.56
N LEU A 388 61.18 6.66 -68.76
CA LEU A 388 61.50 7.77 -67.84
C LEU A 388 60.38 8.82 -67.78
N VAL A 389 59.84 9.21 -68.95
CA VAL A 389 58.71 10.16 -69.00
C VAL A 389 57.49 9.58 -68.27
N MET A 390 57.18 8.30 -68.47
CA MET A 390 56.08 7.64 -67.77
C MET A 390 56.33 7.52 -66.27
N ALA A 391 57.57 7.25 -65.85
CA ALA A 391 57.94 7.20 -64.42
C ALA A 391 57.77 8.55 -63.73
N LEU A 392 58.17 9.65 -64.38
CA LEU A 392 57.96 11.01 -63.88
C LEU A 392 56.46 11.36 -63.84
N LEU A 393 55.70 11.01 -64.87
CA LEU A 393 54.25 11.22 -64.91
C LEU A 393 53.55 10.45 -63.80
N TRP A 394 53.92 9.19 -63.58
CA TRP A 394 53.38 8.36 -62.50
C TRP A 394 53.68 8.94 -61.12
N ALA A 395 54.94 9.31 -60.86
CA ALA A 395 55.34 9.94 -59.61
C ALA A 395 54.60 11.27 -59.38
N ALA A 396 54.45 12.09 -60.42
CA ALA A 396 53.70 13.35 -60.36
C ALA A 396 52.21 13.14 -60.08
N LEU A 397 51.57 12.13 -60.70
CA LEU A 397 50.16 11.82 -60.45
C LEU A 397 49.95 11.29 -59.03
N VAL A 398 50.83 10.43 -58.53
CA VAL A 398 50.75 9.95 -57.13
C VAL A 398 50.99 11.10 -56.15
N ALA A 399 51.97 11.97 -56.40
CA ALA A 399 52.20 13.17 -55.60
C ALA A 399 50.98 14.12 -55.63
N LEU A 400 50.33 14.29 -56.79
CA LEU A 400 49.10 15.07 -56.93
C LEU A 400 47.99 14.50 -56.05
N THR A 401 47.85 13.17 -55.98
CA THR A 401 46.86 12.52 -55.10
C THR A 401 47.16 12.66 -53.60
N VAL A 402 48.36 13.09 -53.22
CA VAL A 402 48.74 13.41 -51.83
C VAL A 402 48.55 14.89 -51.56
N ILE A 403 48.95 15.77 -52.48
CA ILE A 403 48.78 17.23 -52.35
C ILE A 403 47.29 17.62 -52.34
N ARG A 404 46.46 16.90 -53.11
CA ARG A 404 45.02 17.16 -53.21
C ARG A 404 44.19 16.44 -52.14
N ALA A 405 44.80 15.56 -51.35
CA ALA A 405 44.14 14.88 -50.26
C ALA A 405 43.84 15.82 -49.07
N PRO A 406 42.68 15.68 -48.40
CA PRO A 406 42.42 16.36 -47.13
C PRO A 406 43.54 16.08 -46.10
N GLY A 407 44.12 17.15 -45.53
CA GLY A 407 45.23 17.04 -44.57
C GLY A 407 46.56 16.56 -45.16
N GLY A 408 46.66 16.40 -46.48
CA GLY A 408 47.86 15.88 -47.14
C GLY A 408 49.03 16.87 -47.12
N ARG A 409 50.12 16.50 -46.43
CA ARG A 409 51.42 17.16 -46.55
C ARG A 409 52.40 16.23 -47.26
N LEU A 410 53.15 16.78 -48.20
CA LEU A 410 54.19 16.06 -48.95
C LEU A 410 55.29 15.54 -48.02
N GLU A 411 55.65 16.34 -47.00
CA GLU A 411 56.72 16.05 -46.03
C GLU A 411 56.48 14.72 -45.29
N ASP A 412 55.24 14.47 -44.87
CA ASP A 412 54.83 13.28 -44.12
C ASP A 412 54.86 11.99 -44.95
N HIS A 413 54.98 12.11 -46.28
CA HIS A 413 54.89 10.98 -47.23
C HIS A 413 56.13 10.84 -48.11
N SER A 414 57.19 11.61 -47.83
CA SER A 414 58.42 11.68 -48.63
C SER A 414 59.09 10.33 -48.86
N SER A 415 59.18 9.47 -47.84
CA SER A 415 59.79 8.14 -47.94
C SER A 415 59.03 7.19 -48.89
N ARG A 416 57.69 7.21 -48.86
CA ARG A 416 56.85 6.37 -49.75
C ARG A 416 56.81 6.91 -51.17
N GLN A 417 56.88 8.23 -51.34
CA GLN A 417 57.02 8.85 -52.66
C GLN A 417 58.37 8.54 -53.30
N ALA A 418 59.45 8.51 -52.51
CA ALA A 418 60.77 8.09 -52.98
C ALA A 418 60.77 6.62 -53.45
N VAL A 419 60.14 5.71 -52.70
CA VAL A 419 60.00 4.30 -53.10
C VAL A 419 59.19 4.16 -54.40
N ASN A 420 58.10 4.92 -54.55
CA ASN A 420 57.29 4.88 -55.78
C ASN A 420 58.06 5.44 -56.99
N ALA A 421 58.79 6.54 -56.82
CA ALA A 421 59.62 7.11 -57.88
C ALA A 421 60.77 6.17 -58.28
N LEU A 422 61.45 5.56 -57.31
CA LEU A 422 62.53 4.59 -57.56
C LEU A 422 62.01 3.32 -58.26
N ALA A 423 60.85 2.80 -57.86
CA ALA A 423 60.24 1.64 -58.49
C ALA A 423 59.84 1.94 -59.95
N ALA A 424 59.24 3.10 -60.21
CA ALA A 424 58.88 3.52 -61.56
C ALA A 424 60.11 3.74 -62.47
N LEU A 425 61.18 4.34 -61.94
CA LEU A 425 62.45 4.49 -62.66
C LEU A 425 63.11 3.13 -62.98
N GLY A 426 63.14 2.21 -62.00
CA GLY A 426 63.64 0.85 -62.20
C GLY A 426 62.87 0.09 -63.29
N GLY A 427 61.54 0.22 -63.29
CA GLY A 427 60.69 -0.34 -64.34
C GLY A 427 60.97 0.24 -65.73
N GLY A 428 61.09 1.57 -65.83
CA GLY A 428 61.37 2.26 -67.10
C GLY A 428 62.73 1.87 -67.72
N ILE A 429 63.77 1.75 -66.89
CA ILE A 429 65.10 1.32 -67.34
C ILE A 429 65.07 -0.17 -67.74
N GLY A 430 64.45 -1.03 -66.92
CA GLY A 430 64.34 -2.46 -67.21
C GLY A 430 63.56 -2.76 -68.49
N GLY A 431 62.46 -2.04 -68.74
CA GLY A 431 61.67 -2.16 -69.98
C GLY A 431 62.44 -1.67 -71.21
N GLY A 432 63.13 -0.54 -71.11
CA GLY A 432 63.91 0.02 -72.23
C GLY A 432 65.07 -0.85 -72.68
N LEU A 433 65.70 -1.59 -71.76
CA LEU A 433 66.77 -2.54 -72.09
C LEU A 433 66.24 -3.88 -72.64
N GLY A 434 64.98 -4.24 -72.36
CA GLY A 434 64.34 -5.48 -72.83
C GLY A 434 63.59 -5.37 -74.15
N GLY A 435 63.35 -4.15 -74.65
CA GLY A 435 62.53 -3.88 -75.85
C GLY A 435 63.11 -4.45 -77.14
N ASP A 436 64.43 -4.51 -77.28
CA ASP A 436 65.10 -5.03 -78.48
C ASP A 436 64.85 -6.53 -78.73
N ALA A 437 64.37 -7.26 -77.72
CA ALA A 437 64.08 -8.69 -77.82
C ALA A 437 62.64 -9.02 -78.27
N LEU A 438 61.71 -8.05 -78.25
CA LEU A 438 60.28 -8.24 -78.52
C LEU A 438 59.84 -7.40 -79.73
N ALA A 439 60.02 -7.95 -80.93
CA ALA A 439 59.63 -7.30 -82.18
C ALA A 439 58.09 -7.26 -82.37
N LEU A 440 57.41 -6.36 -81.66
CA LEU A 440 55.98 -6.09 -81.87
C LEU A 440 55.74 -5.20 -83.10
N PRO A 441 54.65 -5.40 -83.86
CA PRO A 441 54.27 -4.53 -84.98
C PRO A 441 54.07 -3.08 -84.53
N ALA A 442 54.46 -2.10 -85.35
CA ALA A 442 54.41 -0.67 -85.02
C ALA A 442 53.04 -0.17 -84.51
N GLY A 443 51.92 -0.72 -85.01
CA GLY A 443 50.57 -0.38 -84.56
C GLY A 443 50.20 -0.93 -83.17
N ALA A 444 50.82 -2.01 -82.72
CA ALA A 444 50.56 -2.61 -81.41
C ALA A 444 51.15 -1.75 -80.27
N TRP A 445 52.22 -0.99 -80.52
CA TRP A 445 52.83 -0.10 -79.55
C TRP A 445 51.94 1.07 -79.13
N ALA A 446 51.26 1.70 -80.10
CA ALA A 446 50.33 2.78 -79.80
C ALA A 446 49.18 2.29 -78.89
N GLY A 447 48.65 1.09 -79.17
CA GLY A 447 47.63 0.45 -78.33
C GLY A 447 48.15 0.07 -76.94
N ALA A 448 49.36 -0.46 -76.83
CA ALA A 448 49.97 -0.85 -75.56
C ALA A 448 50.28 0.36 -74.67
N VAL A 449 50.82 1.45 -75.23
CA VAL A 449 51.07 2.71 -74.51
C VAL A 449 49.76 3.34 -74.08
N PHE A 450 48.74 3.38 -74.96
CA PHE A 450 47.42 3.89 -74.60
C PHE A 450 46.79 3.06 -73.47
N ALA A 451 46.84 1.73 -73.55
CA ALA A 451 46.34 0.83 -72.50
C ALA A 451 47.10 1.00 -71.17
N ALA A 452 48.42 1.20 -71.22
CA ALA A 452 49.23 1.45 -70.02
C ALA A 452 48.89 2.80 -69.37
N VAL A 453 48.70 3.86 -70.15
CA VAL A 453 48.29 5.18 -69.65
C VAL A 453 46.85 5.15 -69.11
N ALA A 454 45.91 4.59 -69.87
CA ALA A 454 44.50 4.49 -69.47
C ALA A 454 44.33 3.59 -68.22
N GLY A 455 45.02 2.44 -68.19
CA GLY A 455 45.05 1.54 -67.05
C GLY A 455 45.69 2.20 -65.83
N GLY A 456 46.82 2.90 -66.00
CA GLY A 456 47.48 3.65 -64.93
C GLY A 456 46.59 4.74 -64.34
N LEU A 457 45.90 5.51 -65.19
CA LEU A 457 44.92 6.52 -64.75
C LEU A 457 43.74 5.88 -64.01
N ALA A 458 43.16 4.79 -64.53
CA ALA A 458 42.07 4.08 -63.87
C ALA A 458 42.47 3.57 -62.49
N VAL A 459 43.69 3.05 -62.36
CA VAL A 459 44.27 2.56 -61.11
C VAL A 459 44.50 3.69 -60.10
N ILE A 460 44.99 4.85 -60.55
CA ILE A 460 45.16 6.04 -59.69
C ILE A 460 43.80 6.56 -59.21
N VAL A 461 42.81 6.63 -60.10
CA VAL A 461 41.43 7.02 -59.76
C VAL A 461 40.81 6.03 -58.77
N GLN A 462 41.02 4.73 -58.95
CA GLN A 462 40.53 3.70 -58.03
C GLN A 462 41.21 3.80 -56.65
N SER A 463 42.53 4.01 -56.63
CA SER A 463 43.28 4.23 -55.40
C SER A 463 42.76 5.46 -54.66
N TRP A 464 42.59 6.58 -55.36
CA TRP A 464 42.00 7.80 -54.84
C TRP A 464 40.60 7.57 -54.26
N ARG A 465 39.69 6.99 -55.05
CA ARG A 465 38.32 6.67 -54.62
C ARG A 465 38.32 5.81 -53.35
N SER A 466 39.14 4.76 -53.30
CA SER A 466 39.21 3.87 -52.13
C SER A 466 39.74 4.56 -50.87
N ARG A 467 40.57 5.60 -51.01
CA ARG A 467 41.09 6.39 -49.89
C ARG A 467 40.11 7.47 -49.48
N ALA A 468 39.37 8.04 -50.43
CA ALA A 468 38.35 9.06 -50.18
C ALA A 468 37.16 8.44 -49.44
N LEU A 469 36.70 7.26 -49.86
CA LEU A 469 35.67 6.51 -49.14
C LEU A 469 36.13 6.15 -47.72
N ARG A 470 37.34 5.60 -47.57
CA ARG A 470 37.90 5.33 -46.23
C ARG A 470 38.01 6.57 -45.36
N TRP A 471 38.44 7.70 -45.93
CA TRP A 471 38.49 8.96 -45.21
C TRP A 471 37.10 9.43 -44.78
N ALA A 472 36.09 9.28 -45.62
CA ALA A 472 34.70 9.61 -45.29
C ALA A 472 34.16 8.70 -44.16
N ASP A 473 34.40 7.40 -44.25
CA ASP A 473 34.06 6.44 -43.20
C ASP A 473 34.79 6.79 -41.88
N ASP A 474 36.08 7.13 -41.99
CA ASP A 474 36.93 7.53 -40.87
C ASP A 474 36.62 8.95 -40.36
N ALA A 475 35.86 9.76 -41.07
CA ALA A 475 35.36 11.04 -40.55
C ALA A 475 34.18 10.81 -39.60
N GLY A 476 33.42 9.73 -39.79
CA GLY A 476 32.29 9.35 -38.95
C GLY A 476 30.99 10.12 -39.24
N LEU A 477 30.79 10.57 -40.48
CA LEU A 477 29.59 11.32 -40.90
C LEU A 477 28.29 10.54 -40.65
N ASP A 478 28.26 9.23 -40.98
CA ASP A 478 27.10 8.36 -40.72
C ASP A 478 26.80 8.19 -39.22
N VAL A 479 27.82 8.29 -38.36
CA VAL A 479 27.66 8.23 -36.90
C VAL A 479 27.08 9.55 -36.39
N ALA A 480 27.51 10.67 -36.96
CA ALA A 480 27.00 11.99 -36.65
C ALA A 480 25.54 12.18 -37.09
N GLU A 481 25.17 11.71 -38.28
CA GLU A 481 23.77 11.73 -38.74
C GLU A 481 22.85 10.95 -37.78
N ARG A 482 23.25 9.72 -37.44
CA ARG A 482 22.52 8.90 -36.44
C ARG A 482 22.44 9.60 -35.08
N ALA A 483 23.52 10.23 -34.64
CA ALA A 483 23.51 11.00 -33.39
C ALA A 483 22.50 12.16 -33.41
N VAL A 484 22.34 12.86 -34.54
CA VAL A 484 21.31 13.92 -34.68
C VAL A 484 19.90 13.34 -34.57
N GLN A 485 19.62 12.22 -35.25
CA GLN A 485 18.33 11.54 -35.17
C GLN A 485 18.03 11.02 -33.76
N ASP A 486 19.01 10.41 -33.10
CA ASP A 486 18.91 9.91 -31.74
C ASP A 486 18.74 11.04 -30.72
N MET A 487 19.40 12.20 -30.92
CA MET A 487 19.18 13.40 -30.12
C MET A 487 17.76 13.95 -30.26
N GLN A 488 17.18 13.92 -31.46
CA GLN A 488 15.78 14.29 -31.68
C GLN A 488 14.82 13.31 -31.00
N HIS A 489 15.12 12.00 -31.06
CA HIS A 489 14.33 10.98 -30.36
C HIS A 489 14.43 11.14 -28.83
N LEU A 490 15.62 11.42 -28.31
CA LEU A 490 15.85 11.71 -26.90
C LEU A 490 15.03 12.92 -26.46
N LEU A 491 15.04 14.02 -27.22
CA LEU A 491 14.22 15.19 -26.94
C LEU A 491 12.73 14.83 -26.83
N GLY A 492 12.22 13.97 -27.73
CA GLY A 492 10.82 13.53 -27.66
C GLY A 492 10.46 12.67 -26.46
N ARG A 493 11.37 11.79 -26.06
CA ARG A 493 11.22 11.03 -24.81
C ARG A 493 11.25 11.97 -23.60
N THR A 494 12.15 12.94 -23.58
CA THR A 494 12.28 13.90 -22.48
C THR A 494 11.06 14.82 -22.36
N VAL A 495 10.55 15.35 -23.47
CA VAL A 495 9.32 16.17 -23.49
C VAL A 495 8.11 15.39 -22.99
N THR A 496 7.97 14.11 -23.39
CA THR A 496 6.93 13.23 -22.84
C THR A 496 7.13 13.02 -21.34
N GLY A 497 8.38 12.88 -20.89
CA GLY A 497 8.73 12.82 -19.47
C GLY A 497 8.32 14.07 -18.70
N TRP A 498 8.62 15.27 -19.22
CA TRP A 498 8.25 16.54 -18.60
C TRP A 498 6.73 16.75 -18.52
N ALA A 499 5.99 16.39 -19.58
CA ALA A 499 4.53 16.48 -19.60
C ALA A 499 3.89 15.74 -18.41
N ARG A 500 4.49 14.62 -18.00
CA ARG A 500 4.03 13.74 -16.92
C ARG A 500 4.76 13.94 -15.60
N LEU A 501 5.77 14.80 -15.56
CA LEU A 501 6.64 14.92 -14.39
C LEU A 501 5.84 15.41 -13.18
N ASN A 502 4.99 16.43 -13.35
CA ASN A 502 4.16 16.92 -12.24
C ASN A 502 3.20 15.86 -11.75
N ARG A 503 2.48 15.16 -12.66
CA ARG A 503 1.61 14.05 -12.29
C ARG A 503 2.36 12.95 -11.52
N ARG A 504 3.55 12.54 -11.97
CA ARG A 504 4.37 11.53 -11.28
C ARG A 504 4.79 12.00 -9.89
N LEU A 505 5.20 13.26 -9.76
CA LEU A 505 5.55 13.84 -8.46
C LEU A 505 4.32 14.00 -7.55
N ASP A 506 3.15 14.36 -8.09
CA ASP A 506 1.87 14.35 -7.36
C ASP A 506 1.52 12.94 -6.88
N GLU A 507 1.73 11.91 -7.70
CA GLU A 507 1.55 10.51 -7.30
C GLU A 507 2.52 10.12 -6.18
N VAL A 508 3.80 10.50 -6.27
CA VAL A 508 4.80 10.28 -5.19
C VAL A 508 4.42 11.00 -3.90
N ASP A 509 3.90 12.23 -3.98
CA ASP A 509 3.46 13.00 -2.81
C ASP A 509 2.22 12.36 -2.16
N GLU A 510 1.24 11.90 -2.96
CA GLU A 510 0.07 11.15 -2.45
C GLU A 510 0.49 9.83 -1.78
N LEU A 511 1.42 9.08 -2.39
CA LEU A 511 1.97 7.85 -1.80
C LEU A 511 2.71 8.16 -0.50
N SER A 512 3.48 9.25 -0.45
CA SER A 512 4.22 9.67 0.74
C SER A 512 3.30 10.10 1.88
N LEU A 513 2.25 10.87 1.59
CA LEU A 513 1.22 11.24 2.57
C LEU A 513 0.51 10.01 3.13
N LEU A 514 0.14 9.07 2.26
CA LEU A 514 -0.50 7.83 2.67
C LEU A 514 0.41 7.00 3.58
N ARG A 515 1.70 6.91 3.25
CA ARG A 515 2.71 6.24 4.09
C ARG A 515 2.86 6.90 5.47
N GLN A 516 2.87 8.23 5.53
CA GLN A 516 2.87 8.95 6.81
C GLN A 516 1.61 8.61 7.62
N GLY A 517 0.43 8.61 6.98
CA GLY A 517 -0.84 8.20 7.59
C GLY A 517 -0.80 6.76 8.13
N LEU A 518 -0.32 5.81 7.33
CA LEU A 518 -0.15 4.40 7.73
C LEU A 518 0.81 4.26 8.91
N GLY A 519 1.90 5.04 8.92
CA GLY A 519 2.82 5.10 10.05
C GLY A 519 2.13 5.58 11.34
N GLY A 520 1.21 6.55 11.22
CA GLY A 520 0.36 7.02 12.32
C GLY A 520 -0.56 5.95 12.89
N VAL A 521 -1.33 5.27 12.03
CA VAL A 521 -2.20 4.16 12.43
C VAL A 521 -1.38 3.04 13.06
N ARG A 522 -0.25 2.68 12.46
CA ARG A 522 0.65 1.64 12.99
C ARG A 522 1.14 1.98 14.40
N ALA A 523 1.59 3.21 14.63
CA ALA A 523 2.06 3.64 15.93
C ALA A 523 0.96 3.55 17.01
N GLU A 524 -0.30 3.80 16.65
CA GLU A 524 -1.42 3.64 17.57
C GLU A 524 -1.70 2.17 17.88
N LEU A 525 -1.74 1.31 16.86
CA LEU A 525 -1.94 -0.12 17.07
C LEU A 525 -0.78 -0.75 17.88
N GLU A 526 0.45 -0.31 17.69
CA GLU A 526 1.62 -0.71 18.49
C GLU A 526 1.49 -0.27 19.96
N GLU A 527 1.00 0.95 20.21
CA GLU A 527 0.74 1.44 21.57
C GLU A 527 -0.40 0.64 22.23
N ARG A 528 -1.52 0.45 21.54
CA ARG A 528 -2.65 -0.32 22.06
C ARG A 528 -2.26 -1.77 22.32
N SER A 529 -1.51 -2.41 21.42
CA SER A 529 -0.99 -3.78 21.65
C SER A 529 -0.16 -3.86 22.94
N ARG A 530 0.69 -2.86 23.22
CA ARG A 530 1.51 -2.82 24.46
C ARG A 530 0.66 -2.61 25.71
N GLN A 531 -0.48 -1.91 25.61
CA GLN A 531 -1.42 -1.76 26.72
C GLN A 531 -2.16 -3.08 27.00
N LEU A 532 -2.68 -3.73 25.96
CA LEU A 532 -3.35 -5.04 26.04
C LEU A 532 -2.43 -6.19 26.50
N GLU A 533 -1.11 -6.01 26.43
CA GLU A 533 -0.12 -6.95 26.98
C GLU A 533 0.12 -6.75 28.49
N LYS A 534 -0.17 -5.57 29.02
CA LYS A 534 -0.10 -5.29 30.47
C LYS A 534 -1.38 -5.73 31.20
N GLU A 535 -2.50 -5.73 30.49
CA GLU A 535 -3.74 -6.31 30.96
C GLU A 535 -3.56 -7.84 31.02
N ASP A 536 -3.55 -8.39 32.24
CA ASP A 536 -3.28 -9.80 32.53
C ASP A 536 -4.49 -10.69 32.14
N LEU A 537 -4.84 -10.63 30.84
CA LEU A 537 -6.02 -11.28 30.28
C LEU A 537 -5.87 -12.82 30.44
N PRO A 538 -6.83 -13.51 31.08
CA PRO A 538 -6.73 -14.94 31.34
C PRO A 538 -6.52 -15.75 30.06
N GLY A 539 -5.89 -16.92 30.22
CA GLY A 539 -5.52 -17.83 29.13
C GLY A 539 -6.67 -18.20 28.18
N PRO A 540 -6.36 -18.76 27.00
CA PRO A 540 -7.32 -18.93 25.91
C PRO A 540 -8.54 -19.74 26.36
N SER A 541 -9.66 -19.06 26.54
CA SER A 541 -10.98 -19.67 26.57
C SER A 541 -11.26 -20.29 25.20
N ARG A 542 -11.87 -21.47 25.15
CA ARG A 542 -12.47 -21.99 23.91
C ARG A 542 -13.60 -21.04 23.50
N SER A 543 -13.28 -19.96 22.79
CA SER A 543 -14.25 -19.05 22.20
C SER A 543 -14.88 -19.78 21.00
N LEU A 544 -16.19 -19.96 21.05
CA LEU A 544 -17.01 -20.80 20.15
C LEU A 544 -17.51 -20.02 18.92
N ALA A 545 -16.78 -18.99 18.45
CA ALA A 545 -17.22 -18.17 17.32
C ALA A 545 -16.05 -17.63 16.48
N PRO A 546 -16.28 -17.28 15.19
CA PRO A 546 -15.34 -16.54 14.33
C PRO A 546 -15.20 -15.06 14.76
N TYR A 547 -15.25 -14.79 16.06
CA TYR A 547 -15.18 -13.47 16.65
C TYR A 547 -13.87 -12.74 16.31
N GLY A 548 -12.77 -13.50 16.21
CA GLY A 548 -11.49 -12.98 15.75
C GLY A 548 -11.49 -12.46 14.30
N GLU A 549 -12.26 -13.06 13.39
CA GLU A 549 -12.34 -12.64 11.99
C GLU A 549 -13.21 -11.38 11.81
N GLY A 550 -14.31 -11.28 12.58
CA GLY A 550 -15.14 -10.09 12.63
C GLY A 550 -14.36 -8.88 13.17
N VAL A 551 -13.66 -9.07 14.29
CA VAL A 551 -12.78 -8.03 14.87
C VAL A 551 -11.65 -7.66 13.91
N HIS A 552 -11.05 -8.64 13.22
CA HIS A 552 -10.04 -8.33 12.20
C HIS A 552 -10.60 -7.49 11.05
N SER A 553 -11.77 -7.85 10.52
CA SER A 553 -12.41 -7.13 9.41
C SER A 553 -12.79 -5.70 9.78
N LEU A 554 -13.33 -5.49 10.99
CA LEU A 554 -13.63 -4.17 11.52
C LEU A 554 -12.37 -3.35 11.77
N LEU A 555 -11.29 -3.97 12.27
CA LEU A 555 -10.01 -3.31 12.46
C LEU A 555 -9.35 -2.88 11.13
N VAL A 556 -9.53 -3.67 10.06
CA VAL A 556 -9.13 -3.29 8.70
C VAL A 556 -9.92 -2.07 8.23
N ALA A 557 -11.25 -2.07 8.43
CA ALA A 557 -12.08 -0.93 8.06
C ALA A 557 -11.72 0.33 8.84
N LEU A 558 -11.46 0.20 10.15
CA LEU A 558 -10.95 1.26 11.02
C LEU A 558 -9.63 1.82 10.50
N ALA A 559 -8.66 0.97 10.19
CA ALA A 559 -7.35 1.39 9.69
C ALA A 559 -7.46 2.18 8.37
N VAL A 560 -8.38 1.79 7.47
CA VAL A 560 -8.63 2.50 6.21
C VAL A 560 -9.38 3.82 6.44
N GLU A 561 -10.37 3.84 7.32
CA GLU A 561 -11.16 5.04 7.64
C GLU A 561 -10.34 6.11 8.38
N ALA A 562 -9.40 5.69 9.24
CA ALA A 562 -8.46 6.58 9.92
C ALA A 562 -7.53 7.34 8.95
N LEU A 563 -7.35 6.84 7.72
CA LEU A 563 -6.62 7.53 6.64
C LEU A 563 -7.52 8.52 5.88
N GLY A 564 -8.82 8.57 6.17
CA GLY A 564 -9.81 9.45 5.56
C GLY A 564 -9.41 10.93 5.54
N PRO A 565 -8.97 11.50 6.69
CA PRO A 565 -8.57 12.90 6.81
C PRO A 565 -7.20 13.24 6.20
N VAL A 566 -6.40 12.26 5.80
CA VAL A 566 -5.08 12.49 5.19
C VAL A 566 -5.29 13.06 3.78
N ARG A 567 -4.95 14.34 3.60
CA ARG A 567 -5.11 15.11 2.36
C ARG A 567 -3.89 15.99 2.10
N HIS A 568 -3.69 16.41 0.86
CA HIS A 568 -2.60 17.30 0.43
C HIS A 568 -2.54 18.65 1.16
N ASP A 569 -3.65 19.12 1.76
CA ASP A 569 -3.67 20.39 2.49
C ASP A 569 -3.04 20.29 3.89
N VAL A 570 -2.62 19.08 4.30
CA VAL A 570 -2.04 18.81 5.61
C VAL A 570 -0.53 19.03 5.57
N PRO A 571 0.05 19.84 6.48
CA PRO A 571 1.49 20.05 6.60
C PRO A 571 2.28 18.74 6.76
N ASP A 572 3.54 18.75 6.31
CA ASP A 572 4.45 17.61 6.43
C ASP A 572 4.52 17.07 7.88
N GLY A 573 4.33 15.76 8.03
CA GLY A 573 4.34 15.10 9.34
C GLY A 573 3.08 15.30 10.19
N GLU A 574 2.11 16.11 9.76
CA GLU A 574 0.78 16.16 10.40
C GLU A 574 -0.13 15.02 9.94
N ALA A 575 0.05 14.50 8.72
CA ALA A 575 -0.73 13.37 8.19
C ALA A 575 -0.69 12.15 9.13
N GLY A 576 0.50 11.77 9.60
CA GLY A 576 0.66 10.67 10.56
C GLY A 576 0.05 10.97 11.93
N ARG A 577 0.12 12.22 12.41
CA ARG A 577 -0.47 12.62 13.70
C ARG A 577 -2.00 12.61 13.65
N LEU A 578 -2.59 13.08 12.55
CA LEU A 578 -4.03 13.05 12.33
C LEU A 578 -4.54 11.61 12.24
N ALA A 579 -3.90 10.77 11.42
CA ALA A 579 -4.30 9.37 11.28
C ALA A 579 -4.17 8.60 12.61
N ARG A 580 -3.13 8.88 13.39
CA ARG A 580 -2.96 8.32 14.75
C ARG A 580 -4.11 8.73 15.67
N LYS A 581 -4.45 10.02 15.70
CA LYS A 581 -5.53 10.55 16.54
C LYS A 581 -6.88 9.94 16.17
N GLU A 582 -7.18 9.83 14.88
CA GLU A 582 -8.43 9.21 14.40
C GLU A 582 -8.48 7.72 14.76
N ALA A 583 -7.37 6.99 14.56
CA ALA A 583 -7.30 5.58 14.97
C ALA A 583 -7.56 5.40 16.47
N ALA A 584 -6.98 6.26 17.32
CA ALA A 584 -7.22 6.24 18.76
C ALA A 584 -8.70 6.49 19.09
N LEU A 585 -9.30 7.53 18.51
CA LEU A 585 -10.72 7.85 18.70
C LEU A 585 -11.63 6.69 18.30
N TYR A 586 -11.37 6.04 17.17
CA TYR A 586 -12.18 4.91 16.71
C TYR A 586 -12.00 3.67 17.57
N ILE A 587 -10.80 3.41 18.10
CA ILE A 587 -10.55 2.30 19.04
C ILE A 587 -11.28 2.54 20.36
N ASP A 588 -11.16 3.74 20.93
CA ASP A 588 -11.82 4.11 22.18
C ASP A 588 -13.35 4.04 22.06
N GLU A 589 -13.91 4.54 20.95
CA GLU A 589 -15.35 4.45 20.68
C GLU A 589 -15.80 2.98 20.54
N TRP A 590 -15.03 2.15 19.83
CA TRP A 590 -15.35 0.75 19.64
C TRP A 590 -15.34 -0.02 20.96
N GLU A 591 -14.29 0.15 21.77
CA GLU A 591 -14.17 -0.46 23.10
C GLU A 591 -15.30 -0.04 24.03
N SER A 592 -15.65 1.24 24.03
CA SER A 592 -16.74 1.79 24.83
C SER A 592 -18.10 1.18 24.43
N LYS A 593 -18.36 1.01 23.12
CA LYS A 593 -19.60 0.38 22.65
C LYS A 593 -19.66 -1.11 23.01
N VAL A 594 -18.56 -1.84 22.90
CA VAL A 594 -18.51 -3.26 23.28
C VAL A 594 -18.69 -3.44 24.78
N GLU A 595 -18.05 -2.60 25.60
CA GLU A 595 -18.22 -2.60 27.06
C GLU A 595 -19.68 -2.34 27.47
N GLN A 596 -20.38 -1.51 26.70
CA GLN A 596 -21.80 -1.19 26.91
C GLN A 596 -22.78 -2.19 26.28
N GLY A 597 -22.30 -3.20 25.55
CA GLY A 597 -23.13 -4.16 24.82
C GLY A 597 -23.96 -3.53 23.69
N LEU A 598 -23.52 -2.41 23.14
CA LEU A 598 -24.19 -1.69 22.05
C LEU A 598 -23.81 -2.27 20.68
N PRO A 599 -24.68 -2.13 19.66
CA PRO A 599 -24.38 -2.58 18.30
C PRO A 599 -23.18 -1.83 17.72
N VAL A 600 -22.23 -2.58 17.17
CA VAL A 600 -21.03 -2.05 16.52
C VAL A 600 -21.28 -1.56 15.10
N ASP A 601 -22.42 -1.93 14.51
CA ASP A 601 -22.83 -1.57 13.13
C ASP A 601 -23.05 -0.07 12.95
N GLU A 602 -23.27 0.66 14.05
CA GLU A 602 -23.42 2.12 14.08
C GLU A 602 -22.08 2.87 14.09
N LEU A 603 -20.94 2.16 14.17
CA LEU A 603 -19.63 2.80 14.11
C LEU A 603 -19.36 3.30 12.70
N LYS A 604 -18.76 4.50 12.59
CA LYS A 604 -18.50 5.16 11.31
C LYS A 604 -17.72 4.27 10.33
N PHE A 605 -16.76 3.50 10.81
CA PHE A 605 -15.95 2.59 10.00
C PHE A 605 -16.61 1.22 9.75
N ALA A 606 -17.70 0.88 10.45
CA ALA A 606 -18.39 -0.40 10.29
C ALA A 606 -19.34 -0.43 9.09
N ALA A 607 -19.77 0.73 8.57
CA ALA A 607 -20.72 0.83 7.46
C ALA A 607 -20.25 0.12 6.17
N ASP A 608 -18.95 0.11 5.92
CA ASP A 608 -18.31 -0.51 4.74
C ASP A 608 -17.63 -1.85 5.06
N ALA A 609 -17.75 -2.35 6.30
CA ALA A 609 -17.14 -3.62 6.66
C ALA A 609 -17.91 -4.77 5.99
N PRO A 610 -17.21 -5.77 5.39
CA PRO A 610 -17.88 -6.92 4.85
C PRO A 610 -18.67 -7.63 5.96
N PRO A 611 -19.88 -8.14 5.67
CA PRO A 611 -20.69 -8.83 6.66
C PRO A 611 -19.87 -9.98 7.26
N VAL A 612 -19.85 -10.05 8.59
CA VAL A 612 -19.16 -11.13 9.31
C VAL A 612 -19.72 -12.46 8.82
N ALA A 613 -18.83 -13.39 8.46
CA ALA A 613 -19.26 -14.72 8.04
C ALA A 613 -20.16 -15.33 9.12
N PRO A 614 -21.28 -15.96 8.74
CA PRO A 614 -22.17 -16.56 9.73
C PRO A 614 -21.38 -17.60 10.55
N PRO A 615 -21.70 -17.76 11.85
CA PRO A 615 -21.09 -18.79 12.68
C PRO A 615 -21.20 -20.16 11.99
N ALA A 616 -20.19 -21.01 12.21
CA ALA A 616 -20.18 -22.33 11.60
C ALA A 616 -21.43 -23.10 12.01
N ARG A 617 -21.92 -24.00 11.14
CA ARG A 617 -23.13 -24.78 11.41
C ARG A 617 -23.03 -25.57 12.72
N GLU A 618 -21.83 -26.04 13.06
CA GLU A 618 -21.54 -26.75 14.31
C GLU A 618 -21.72 -25.84 15.54
N ASP A 619 -21.26 -24.59 15.47
CA ASP A 619 -21.43 -23.60 16.53
C ASP A 619 -22.90 -23.22 16.72
N LEU A 620 -23.66 -23.10 15.62
CA LEU A 620 -25.11 -22.85 15.67
C LEU A 620 -25.88 -23.99 16.32
N VAL A 621 -25.50 -25.25 16.05
CA VAL A 621 -26.11 -26.43 16.70
C VAL A 621 -25.79 -26.42 18.18
N PHE A 622 -24.54 -26.17 18.55
CA PHE A 622 -24.15 -26.05 19.95
C PHE A 622 -24.95 -24.95 20.66
N LEU A 623 -25.00 -23.74 20.10
CA LEU A 623 -25.77 -22.63 20.68
C LEU A 623 -27.26 -23.00 20.83
N ALA A 624 -27.86 -23.62 19.82
CA ALA A 624 -29.25 -24.07 19.89
C ALA A 624 -29.47 -25.08 21.03
N GLU A 625 -28.55 -26.03 21.23
CA GLU A 625 -28.60 -26.99 22.34
C GLU A 625 -28.52 -26.29 23.70
N GLN A 626 -27.68 -25.27 23.85
CA GLN A 626 -27.52 -24.53 25.11
C GLN A 626 -28.75 -23.68 25.44
N VAL A 627 -29.34 -22.99 24.46
CA VAL A 627 -30.60 -22.25 24.65
C VAL A 627 -31.78 -23.20 24.90
N ALA A 628 -31.78 -24.37 24.27
CA ALA A 628 -32.79 -25.40 24.43
C ALA A 628 -32.62 -26.25 25.70
N TYR A 629 -31.62 -25.96 26.54
CA TYR A 629 -31.40 -26.69 27.78
C TYR A 629 -32.67 -26.74 28.64
N ASP A 630 -32.97 -27.91 29.18
CA ASP A 630 -34.16 -28.11 30.01
C ASP A 630 -34.02 -27.34 31.34
N PRO A 631 -34.88 -26.35 31.64
CA PRO A 631 -34.82 -25.62 32.91
C PRO A 631 -35.01 -26.50 34.15
N ALA A 632 -35.63 -27.67 33.99
CA ALA A 632 -35.77 -28.67 35.06
C ALA A 632 -34.54 -29.58 35.23
N GLY A 633 -33.58 -29.47 34.31
CA GLY A 633 -32.30 -30.19 34.33
C GLY A 633 -31.36 -29.75 35.44
N GLU A 634 -30.14 -30.27 35.41
CA GLU A 634 -29.09 -29.91 36.35
C GLU A 634 -28.53 -28.52 35.98
N MET A 635 -28.72 -27.54 36.86
CA MET A 635 -28.22 -26.18 36.64
C MET A 635 -27.51 -25.69 37.90
N TRP A 636 -26.70 -24.64 37.72
CA TRP A 636 -26.00 -23.98 38.80
C TRP A 636 -26.97 -23.12 39.61
N GLN A 637 -27.48 -23.67 40.71
CA GLN A 637 -28.38 -22.98 41.64
C GLN A 637 -27.60 -22.13 42.64
N LEU A 638 -27.92 -20.84 42.79
CA LEU A 638 -27.19 -19.91 43.68
C LEU A 638 -27.64 -20.02 45.16
N CYS A 639 -27.49 -21.22 45.73
CA CYS A 639 -27.73 -21.50 47.15
C CYS A 639 -26.82 -22.61 47.67
N ALA A 640 -26.76 -22.80 48.99
CA ALA A 640 -26.05 -23.94 49.58
C ALA A 640 -26.89 -25.22 49.50
N PRO A 641 -26.27 -26.41 49.64
CA PRO A 641 -27.02 -27.67 49.72
C PRO A 641 -28.04 -27.72 50.87
N ALA A 642 -27.74 -27.07 52.00
CA ALA A 642 -28.62 -27.01 53.16
C ALA A 642 -29.87 -26.13 52.93
N ASP A 643 -29.80 -25.19 51.98
CA ASP A 643 -30.84 -24.20 51.73
C ASP A 643 -31.86 -24.67 50.67
N LEU A 644 -31.65 -25.83 50.05
CA LEU A 644 -32.55 -26.38 49.03
C LEU A 644 -33.96 -26.66 49.56
N GLY A 645 -34.10 -26.90 50.87
CA GLY A 645 -35.40 -27.07 51.53
C GLY A 645 -36.21 -25.78 51.62
N LEU A 646 -35.63 -24.61 51.32
CA LEU A 646 -36.33 -23.33 51.25
C LEU A 646 -37.01 -23.11 49.88
N LEU A 647 -36.56 -23.85 48.87
CA LEU A 647 -37.03 -23.74 47.49
C LEU A 647 -38.26 -24.60 47.29
N ASP A 648 -39.21 -24.10 46.51
CA ASP A 648 -40.38 -24.87 46.08
C ASP A 648 -40.16 -25.41 44.65
N PRO A 649 -39.80 -26.71 44.48
CA PRO A 649 -39.62 -27.31 43.16
C PRO A 649 -40.95 -27.69 42.49
N ALA A 650 -42.10 -27.53 43.16
CA ALA A 650 -43.40 -28.03 42.71
C ALA A 650 -44.23 -27.15 41.75
N PRO A 651 -43.90 -25.87 41.43
CA PRO A 651 -44.64 -25.12 40.42
C PRO A 651 -43.97 -25.16 39.02
N GLN A 652 -44.69 -24.66 38.03
CA GLN A 652 -44.21 -24.45 36.66
C GLN A 652 -42.84 -23.77 36.65
N THR A 653 -41.91 -24.24 35.81
CA THR A 653 -40.55 -23.68 35.77
C THR A 653 -40.55 -22.32 35.07
N HIS A 654 -40.24 -21.27 35.81
CA HIS A 654 -40.05 -19.93 35.26
C HIS A 654 -38.61 -19.81 34.76
N ALA A 655 -38.42 -19.61 33.46
CA ALA A 655 -37.09 -19.52 32.88
C ALA A 655 -36.99 -18.48 31.77
N VAL A 656 -35.88 -17.76 31.75
CA VAL A 656 -35.45 -16.89 30.65
C VAL A 656 -34.43 -17.67 29.82
N ARG A 657 -34.78 -17.96 28.58
CA ARG A 657 -33.84 -18.47 27.58
C ARG A 657 -33.21 -17.28 26.88
N PHE A 658 -31.90 -17.30 26.69
CA PHE A 658 -31.19 -16.21 26.03
C PHE A 658 -30.10 -16.77 25.11
N GLY A 659 -29.91 -16.13 23.97
CA GLY A 659 -28.89 -16.52 22.98
C GLY A 659 -28.50 -15.35 22.09
N PRO A 660 -27.37 -15.44 21.36
CA PRO A 660 -26.90 -14.35 20.52
C PRO A 660 -27.88 -13.98 19.42
N LEU A 661 -27.87 -12.74 18.95
CA LEU A 661 -28.52 -12.36 17.69
C LEU A 661 -27.97 -13.25 16.55
N PRO A 662 -28.82 -14.04 15.86
CA PRO A 662 -28.35 -14.85 14.74
C PRO A 662 -28.06 -13.95 13.53
N VAL A 663 -26.95 -14.20 12.84
CA VAL A 663 -26.52 -13.51 11.60
C VAL A 663 -27.32 -13.99 10.37
N GLY A 664 -28.48 -14.61 10.55
CA GLY A 664 -29.32 -15.15 9.48
C GLY A 664 -30.62 -15.76 10.00
N ASP A 665 -31.59 -15.96 9.10
CA ASP A 665 -33.01 -16.32 9.36
C ASP A 665 -33.23 -17.38 10.48
N GLY A 666 -33.24 -16.90 11.73
CA GLY A 666 -34.11 -17.25 12.87
C GLY A 666 -34.44 -18.69 13.24
N ALA A 667 -33.97 -19.73 12.55
CA ALA A 667 -34.61 -21.04 12.56
C ALA A 667 -34.11 -22.03 13.63
N GLY A 668 -33.21 -21.63 14.54
CA GLY A 668 -32.56 -22.55 15.47
C GLY A 668 -33.00 -22.48 16.94
N PHE A 669 -33.52 -21.34 17.41
CA PHE A 669 -33.78 -21.14 18.84
C PHE A 669 -35.21 -21.46 19.25
N PRO A 670 -35.43 -21.99 20.48
CA PRO A 670 -36.75 -22.16 21.04
C PRO A 670 -37.57 -20.85 21.04
N PRO A 671 -38.91 -20.93 20.92
CA PRO A 671 -39.78 -19.75 21.00
C PRO A 671 -39.65 -19.07 22.37
N GLY A 672 -39.64 -17.74 22.37
CA GLY A 672 -39.49 -16.94 23.59
C GLY A 672 -38.05 -16.78 24.08
N THR A 673 -37.05 -17.21 23.30
CA THR A 673 -35.63 -16.88 23.52
C THR A 673 -35.40 -15.38 23.37
N VAL A 674 -34.76 -14.78 24.36
CA VAL A 674 -34.29 -13.41 24.35
C VAL A 674 -33.01 -13.34 23.52
N LEU A 675 -33.02 -12.55 22.45
CA LEU A 675 -31.84 -12.34 21.64
C LEU A 675 -30.96 -11.27 22.29
N VAL A 676 -29.69 -11.59 22.51
CA VAL A 676 -28.70 -10.71 23.12
C VAL A 676 -27.55 -10.40 22.16
N PRO A 677 -26.94 -9.21 22.21
CA PRO A 677 -25.89 -8.81 21.26
C PRO A 677 -24.55 -9.53 21.47
N SER A 678 -24.38 -10.32 22.53
CA SER A 678 -23.15 -11.03 22.85
C SER A 678 -23.25 -12.53 22.56
N SER A 679 -22.26 -13.07 21.84
CA SER A 679 -22.08 -14.52 21.64
C SER A 679 -21.54 -15.25 22.87
N ALA A 680 -21.07 -14.52 23.88
CA ALA A 680 -20.57 -15.10 25.14
C ALA A 680 -21.70 -15.48 26.11
N HIS A 681 -22.92 -14.97 25.91
CA HIS A 681 -24.06 -15.22 26.77
C HIS A 681 -25.10 -16.06 26.03
N CYS A 682 -25.02 -17.37 26.23
CA CYS A 682 -25.99 -18.32 25.70
C CYS A 682 -26.41 -19.30 26.79
N GLY A 683 -27.71 -19.49 26.97
CA GLY A 683 -28.23 -20.49 27.91
C GLY A 683 -29.58 -20.13 28.53
N VAL A 684 -29.72 -20.51 29.80
CA VAL A 684 -30.98 -20.48 30.54
C VAL A 684 -30.76 -19.93 31.95
N LEU A 685 -31.57 -18.93 32.32
CA LEU A 685 -31.73 -18.47 33.70
C LEU A 685 -33.07 -19.02 34.20
N ARG A 686 -33.05 -19.91 35.20
CA ARG A 686 -34.26 -20.37 35.90
C ARG A 686 -34.48 -19.57 37.17
N LEU A 687 -35.75 -19.32 37.50
CA LEU A 687 -36.19 -18.67 38.72
C LEU A 687 -36.94 -19.71 39.55
N VAL A 688 -36.32 -20.17 40.65
CA VAL A 688 -36.92 -21.16 41.53
C VAL A 688 -37.65 -20.43 42.68
N PRO A 689 -38.98 -20.58 42.81
CA PRO A 689 -39.73 -19.92 43.87
C PRO A 689 -39.34 -20.41 45.27
N LEU A 690 -39.63 -19.59 46.27
CA LEU A 690 -39.48 -19.92 47.68
C LEU A 690 -40.78 -20.51 48.25
N HIS A 691 -40.67 -21.37 49.26
CA HIS A 691 -41.84 -21.83 50.00
C HIS A 691 -42.55 -20.66 50.73
N ALA A 692 -43.87 -20.77 50.88
CA ALA A 692 -44.73 -19.72 51.44
C ALA A 692 -44.34 -19.21 52.84
N ARG A 693 -43.59 -19.99 53.61
CA ARG A 693 -43.14 -19.65 54.97
C ARG A 693 -41.76 -19.01 55.02
N VAL A 694 -41.06 -18.92 53.89
CA VAL A 694 -39.68 -18.44 53.83
C VAL A 694 -39.63 -16.93 53.69
N VAL A 695 -40.59 -16.29 53.01
CA VAL A 695 -40.56 -14.84 52.76
C VAL A 695 -41.47 -14.11 53.74
N GLU A 696 -40.91 -13.15 54.47
CA GLU A 696 -41.63 -12.23 55.35
C GLU A 696 -41.54 -10.79 54.79
N TRP A 697 -42.68 -10.13 54.60
CA TRP A 697 -42.71 -8.74 54.12
C TRP A 697 -42.83 -7.77 55.30
N THR A 698 -41.96 -6.76 55.35
CA THR A 698 -42.01 -5.70 56.35
C THR A 698 -42.71 -4.45 55.79
N TRP A 699 -43.74 -3.99 56.50
CA TRP A 699 -44.56 -2.81 56.16
C TRP A 699 -44.37 -1.71 57.21
N THR A 700 -44.72 -0.46 56.91
CA THR A 700 -44.73 0.60 57.95
C THR A 700 -46.00 0.50 58.79
N GLU A 701 -46.01 1.06 59.99
CA GLU A 701 -47.19 1.03 60.90
C GLU A 701 -48.44 1.68 60.25
N ASP A 702 -48.26 2.64 59.34
CA ASP A 702 -49.36 3.28 58.60
C ASP A 702 -49.97 2.35 57.52
N GLU A 703 -49.21 1.41 56.96
CA GLU A 703 -49.68 0.44 55.97
C GLU A 703 -50.36 -0.78 56.61
N GLN A 704 -49.93 -1.19 57.81
CA GLN A 704 -50.57 -2.28 58.56
C GLN A 704 -51.99 -1.93 59.03
N ASN A 705 -52.28 -0.64 59.28
CA ASN A 705 -53.62 -0.18 59.65
C ASN A 705 -54.58 0.00 58.45
N GLY A 706 -54.08 0.01 57.20
CA GLY A 706 -54.89 0.13 55.99
C GLY A 706 -55.45 -1.18 55.42
N GLY A 707 -54.99 -2.34 55.93
CA GLY A 707 -55.37 -3.68 55.43
C GLY A 707 -56.51 -4.38 56.19
N ALA A 708 -57.11 -3.72 57.18
CA ALA A 708 -58.28 -4.21 57.93
C ALA A 708 -59.49 -3.30 57.70
N ALA A 709 -59.95 -3.21 56.45
CA ALA A 709 -61.25 -2.63 56.07
C ALA A 709 -61.92 -3.48 54.99
#